data_AF-A0A7X8IEP7-F1
#
_entry.id   AF-A0A7X8IEP7-F1
#
_cell.length_a   1.000
_cell.length_b   1.000
_cell.length_c   1.000
_cell.angle_alpha   90.00
_cell.angle_beta   90.00
_cell.angle_gamma   90.00
#
_symmetry.space_group_name_H-M   'P 1'
#
loop_
_entity.id
_entity.type
_entity.pdbx_description
1 polymer ?
#
loop_
_entity_poly.entity_id
_entity_poly.type
_entity_poly.pdbx_seq_one_letter_code
_entity_poly.pdbx_strand_id
1 'polypeptide(L)'
;MDNRPQRRIPEQLILASLQMGGITNKMTRQRFIVFLLWTCLAAMSRAELRLGSPLRRPISPQQPMWLVHIDTWNWADPQKIIDLVPMDIRPYVVFNISLSINHDGQTGQWLTVEYGYETAKSWLRTCAENRVWAIIQPSSGGFSHFSDFDLTVYEEFYRDYPNLIGFNYCEQFWGYDSTTDPLSARWTDRINHFANLLELSSRYGGYLVVSWCGNQWSANINPIAMLKRVPAFEAACRQFTQNYILCEKYTQQSYLYDMESLCLGSYLSGYSGQYGIRYDETGWTDANREHANFTMATGLAPQFERLMLTGLTVIDGPELIWMQCFRELSTGVTSDGYTMRRWGTFPQFDNVSAEIFRKILDGTVRIPSRQEVIDRTKVVIINDVNSGSNDARYSSPATLFEGLYRMDDDGNLDNNLSFFKKTGRYPTIPTVYQLHDTLARSFEVQVNKSAYANRWPTIASKVSEFNSLFPQEYTGDIYAGRHENGWVTYNPYKTGQTASGMIPFKYNTCDYLELSYSQYTTGVIKEYPDLVTFHLNNYDNVLDTALKTNVIKFFGCTTEPDYSWFDRANHQPSIVTSSWSGGVFTLTVRHNGPLDITVYCAGSALDRMTAYTTTPVVPPVKPALYTGPRQCEAEHFEYRNIARNVSNGINRGVSNYTGQGYLEFGTHSAARARTRVNVLQAGTYRLETKYSVIGADIDTVDLYVNGSKAASPLFTRTAALSDWGIQKQNVILNAGTNTIEFRANAAGAGSIYFDNIVLVPMAYGYGFVIQEDETGFVSVDGTIDNAYSGYTGGGYADTDDIIGASIVWNVSLDSSIVKSFTFRYACTEDRTADLIINGCTVARDICFPATEAWSAWDFITVYVSADAGVSEVSLVSTSGAGLPNIDYIEVAGGGGEIDPMPPAAVSATVISNSQVNLSWTASAAATSYNVKRSTVSGGPYTTIAETITLTRFCDSTVIPGQAYYYVVS
;
A
#
# COMPACT_ATOMS: atom_id res chain seq x y z
N MET A 1 -13.35 -63.20 13.62
CA MET A 1 -13.67 -63.75 12.29
C MET A 1 -13.05 -62.78 11.31
N ASP A 2 -11.75 -62.93 11.05
CA ASP A 2 -11.13 -63.69 9.94
C ASP A 2 -10.71 -62.66 8.87
N ASN A 3 -9.50 -62.61 8.31
CA ASN A 3 -8.24 -63.29 8.54
C ASN A 3 -7.12 -62.39 7.93
N ARG A 4 -5.92 -62.43 8.53
CA ARG A 4 -4.64 -61.72 8.23
C ARG A 4 -4.06 -61.96 6.80
N PRO A 5 -2.84 -61.47 6.38
CA PRO A 5 -1.92 -60.42 6.89
C PRO A 5 -1.14 -59.54 5.84
N GLN A 6 -0.51 -58.46 6.35
CA GLN A 6 0.83 -57.86 6.07
C GLN A 6 1.61 -58.12 4.77
N ARG A 7 2.25 -57.06 4.23
CA ARG A 7 3.73 -56.97 4.07
C ARG A 7 4.24 -55.55 3.76
N ARG A 8 5.31 -55.16 4.48
CA ARG A 8 6.20 -53.99 4.24
C ARG A 8 7.26 -54.33 3.20
N ILE A 9 7.77 -53.33 2.49
CA ILE A 9 9.11 -53.31 1.87
C ILE A 9 9.72 -51.89 2.02
N PRO A 10 10.96 -51.74 2.50
CA PRO A 10 11.79 -50.55 2.32
C PRO A 10 12.97 -50.77 1.34
N GLU A 11 13.50 -49.64 0.85
CA GLU A 11 14.63 -49.46 -0.06
C GLU A 11 16.00 -49.94 0.48
N GLN A 12 16.90 -50.38 -0.41
CA GLN A 12 18.20 -49.73 -0.73
C GLN A 12 19.21 -50.68 -1.43
N LEU A 13 19.62 -50.27 -2.65
CA LEU A 13 21.00 -50.02 -3.12
C LEU A 13 22.06 -51.17 -3.18
N ILE A 14 22.63 -51.39 -4.38
CA ILE A 14 24.08 -51.36 -4.75
C ILE A 14 24.54 -52.41 -5.81
N LEU A 15 25.12 -51.86 -6.90
CA LEU A 15 26.19 -52.30 -7.83
C LEU A 15 26.10 -53.62 -8.62
N ALA A 16 26.18 -53.48 -9.95
CA ALA A 16 26.95 -54.38 -10.80
C ALA A 16 27.60 -53.62 -11.97
N SER A 17 28.92 -53.74 -12.06
CA SER A 17 29.83 -53.28 -13.11
C SER A 17 29.82 -54.22 -14.32
N LEU A 18 30.00 -53.72 -15.55
CA LEU A 18 30.61 -54.48 -16.66
C LEU A 18 31.19 -53.60 -17.78
N GLN A 19 32.53 -53.67 -17.86
CA GLN A 19 33.42 -53.68 -19.04
C GLN A 19 33.27 -52.66 -20.18
N MET A 20 34.26 -51.76 -20.27
CA MET A 20 34.68 -51.10 -21.52
C MET A 20 35.88 -51.83 -22.14
N GLY A 21 35.69 -52.33 -23.37
CA GLY A 21 36.76 -52.50 -24.35
C GLY A 21 36.96 -51.19 -25.12
N GLY A 22 38.22 -50.82 -25.36
CA GLY A 22 38.61 -49.49 -25.81
C GLY A 22 38.15 -49.08 -27.21
N ILE A 23 38.16 -47.76 -27.45
CA ILE A 23 38.76 -47.06 -28.59
C ILE A 23 38.77 -45.56 -28.25
N THR A 24 39.92 -44.96 -28.54
CA THR A 24 40.30 -43.55 -28.44
C THR A 24 39.25 -42.55 -28.94
N ASN A 25 39.04 -41.43 -28.22
CA ASN A 25 38.92 -40.14 -28.89
C ASN A 25 39.13 -38.94 -27.95
N LYS A 26 40.08 -38.06 -28.30
CA LYS A 26 40.41 -36.76 -27.68
C LYS A 26 39.24 -35.75 -27.66
N MET A 27 38.09 -36.09 -28.24
CA MET A 27 36.90 -35.23 -28.39
C MET A 27 36.03 -35.11 -27.13
N THR A 28 36.22 -35.96 -26.12
CA THR A 28 35.41 -35.93 -24.88
C THR A 28 35.92 -34.94 -23.84
N ARG A 29 37.22 -34.56 -23.87
CA ARG A 29 37.79 -33.65 -22.85
C ARG A 29 37.41 -32.18 -23.09
N GLN A 30 37.31 -31.76 -24.35
CA GLN A 30 36.79 -30.42 -24.72
C GLN A 30 35.29 -30.31 -24.45
N ARG A 31 34.51 -31.37 -24.70
CA ARG A 31 33.07 -31.38 -24.38
C ARG A 31 32.81 -31.45 -22.87
N PHE A 32 33.64 -32.14 -22.08
CA PHE A 32 33.52 -32.12 -20.61
C PHE A 32 33.91 -30.78 -19.99
N ILE A 33 34.93 -30.09 -20.53
CA ILE A 33 35.33 -28.75 -20.07
C ILE A 33 34.30 -27.70 -20.50
N VAL A 34 33.72 -27.78 -21.70
CA VAL A 34 32.61 -26.92 -22.14
C VAL A 34 31.33 -27.22 -21.36
N PHE A 35 31.06 -28.48 -21.01
CA PHE A 35 29.90 -28.84 -20.16
C PHE A 35 30.09 -28.41 -18.70
N LEU A 36 31.31 -28.48 -18.13
CA LEU A 36 31.62 -27.90 -16.82
C LEU A 36 31.61 -26.37 -16.83
N LEU A 37 32.07 -25.72 -17.92
CA LEU A 37 31.96 -24.27 -18.10
C LEU A 37 30.52 -23.84 -18.32
N TRP A 38 29.67 -24.63 -18.98
CA TRP A 38 28.23 -24.38 -19.11
C TRP A 38 27.45 -24.66 -17.82
N THR A 39 27.82 -25.68 -17.03
CA THR A 39 27.18 -25.90 -15.72
C THR A 39 27.68 -24.91 -14.68
N CYS A 40 28.93 -24.41 -14.77
CA CYS A 40 29.40 -23.29 -13.96
C CYS A 40 28.85 -21.93 -14.44
N LEU A 41 28.65 -21.67 -15.74
CA LEU A 41 27.97 -20.46 -16.22
C LEU A 41 26.45 -20.51 -15.99
N ALA A 42 25.79 -21.67 -16.08
CA ALA A 42 24.37 -21.82 -15.75
C ALA A 42 24.11 -21.85 -14.22
N ALA A 43 25.13 -22.20 -13.42
CA ALA A 43 25.10 -22.03 -11.97
C ALA A 43 25.50 -20.59 -11.56
N MET A 44 26.31 -19.89 -12.35
CA MET A 44 26.64 -18.46 -12.13
C MET A 44 25.59 -17.50 -12.70
N SER A 45 24.75 -17.90 -13.66
CA SER A 45 23.58 -17.12 -14.10
C SER A 45 22.31 -17.38 -13.25
N ARG A 46 22.36 -18.35 -12.33
CA ARG A 46 21.32 -18.59 -11.31
C ARG A 46 21.74 -18.10 -9.91
N ALA A 47 22.88 -17.45 -9.80
CA ALA A 47 23.39 -16.87 -8.57
C ALA A 47 23.95 -15.45 -8.79
N GLU A 48 23.34 -14.67 -9.70
CA GLU A 48 23.11 -13.28 -9.31
C GLU A 48 22.25 -13.38 -8.05
N LEU A 49 22.75 -12.87 -6.91
CA LEU A 49 21.82 -12.43 -5.88
C LEU A 49 20.82 -11.56 -6.63
N ARG A 50 19.60 -12.05 -6.87
CA ARG A 50 18.47 -11.20 -7.24
C ARG A 50 18.29 -10.31 -6.02
N LEU A 51 19.04 -9.21 -5.99
CA LEU A 51 18.76 -8.10 -5.10
C LEU A 51 17.30 -7.78 -5.39
N GLY A 52 16.45 -8.04 -4.40
CA GLY A 52 15.03 -7.68 -4.50
C GLY A 52 14.93 -6.23 -4.91
N SER A 53 13.87 -5.91 -5.66
CA SER A 53 13.63 -4.52 -6.06
C SER A 53 13.58 -3.65 -4.80
N PRO A 54 14.07 -2.40 -4.85
CA PRO A 54 13.87 -1.46 -3.76
C PRO A 54 12.40 -1.42 -3.36
N LEU A 55 12.13 -1.29 -2.05
CA LEU A 55 10.76 -1.20 -1.55
C LEU A 55 10.06 -0.01 -2.20
N ARG A 56 8.88 -0.22 -2.79
CA ARG A 56 8.06 0.82 -3.43
C ARG A 56 7.74 1.95 -2.44
N ARG A 57 7.49 1.58 -1.19
CA ARG A 57 7.20 2.48 -0.07
C ARG A 57 7.88 1.96 1.20
N PRO A 58 9.12 2.39 1.52
CA PRO A 58 9.80 1.99 2.75
C PRO A 58 9.00 2.30 4.02
N ILE A 59 9.18 1.47 5.05
CA ILE A 59 8.57 1.65 6.37
C ILE A 59 9.69 1.77 7.39
N SER A 60 9.57 2.74 8.28
CA SER A 60 10.54 3.00 9.36
C SER A 60 9.87 3.82 10.47
N PRO A 61 10.52 4.00 11.63
CA PRO A 61 10.06 4.95 12.64
C PRO A 61 9.81 6.37 12.09
N GLN A 62 10.53 6.77 11.04
CA GLN A 62 10.37 8.06 10.35
C GLN A 62 9.31 8.04 9.26
N GLN A 63 8.91 6.86 8.78
CA GLN A 63 7.91 6.68 7.74
C GLN A 63 6.91 5.58 8.15
N PRO A 64 6.14 5.81 9.23
CA PRO A 64 5.15 4.85 9.69
C PRO A 64 4.04 4.68 8.65
N MET A 65 3.26 3.61 8.83
CA MET A 65 2.18 3.24 7.93
C MET A 65 0.88 3.08 8.70
N TRP A 66 -0.20 3.66 8.17
CA TRP A 66 -1.55 3.41 8.65
C TRP A 66 -2.38 2.75 7.55
N LEU A 67 -2.83 1.51 7.79
CA LEU A 67 -3.77 0.84 6.91
C LEU A 67 -5.18 1.30 7.23
N VAL A 68 -5.78 2.06 6.32
CA VAL A 68 -7.18 2.52 6.40
C VAL A 68 -8.00 1.72 5.40
N HIS A 69 -9.10 1.14 5.84
CA HIS A 69 -9.78 0.15 5.02
C HIS A 69 -10.84 0.77 4.11
N ILE A 70 -10.91 0.25 2.90
CA ILE A 70 -12.04 0.36 1.98
C ILE A 70 -12.68 -1.04 2.01
N ASP A 71 -13.85 -1.15 2.65
CA ASP A 71 -14.38 -2.43 3.09
C ASP A 71 -15.73 -2.78 2.43
N THR A 72 -15.87 -4.02 1.98
CA THR A 72 -17.10 -4.50 1.34
C THR A 72 -18.33 -4.50 2.27
N TRP A 73 -18.17 -4.60 3.59
CA TRP A 73 -19.29 -4.61 4.54
C TRP A 73 -20.06 -3.29 4.63
N ASN A 74 -19.48 -2.16 4.19
CA ASN A 74 -20.17 -0.86 4.18
C ASN A 74 -20.59 -0.39 2.79
N TRP A 75 -20.50 -1.24 1.76
CA TRP A 75 -20.81 -0.89 0.37
C TRP A 75 -20.03 0.34 -0.10
N ALA A 76 -18.73 0.34 0.23
CA ALA A 76 -17.79 1.42 0.01
C ALA A 76 -17.91 2.11 -1.35
N ASP A 77 -17.91 3.45 -1.32
CA ASP A 77 -17.46 4.29 -2.43
C ASP A 77 -15.98 4.62 -2.18
N PRO A 78 -15.03 3.99 -2.90
CA PRO A 78 -13.61 4.16 -2.66
C PRO A 78 -13.15 5.62 -2.77
N GLN A 79 -13.69 6.38 -3.73
CA GLN A 79 -13.31 7.79 -3.91
C GLN A 79 -13.73 8.61 -2.69
N LYS A 80 -14.95 8.40 -2.18
CA LYS A 80 -15.44 9.14 -1.00
C LYS A 80 -14.67 8.78 0.26
N ILE A 81 -14.27 7.53 0.43
CA ILE A 81 -13.44 7.13 1.57
C ILE A 81 -12.05 7.79 1.49
N ILE A 82 -11.43 7.81 0.31
CA ILE A 82 -10.14 8.51 0.10
C ILE A 82 -10.26 9.99 0.45
N ASP A 83 -11.36 10.64 0.04
CA ASP A 83 -11.62 12.06 0.30
C ASP A 83 -11.78 12.36 1.80
N LEU A 84 -12.34 11.42 2.58
CA LEU A 84 -12.56 11.57 4.03
C LEU A 84 -11.28 11.48 4.85
N VAL A 85 -10.24 10.78 4.38
CA VAL A 85 -8.96 10.71 5.10
C VAL A 85 -8.28 12.09 5.09
N PRO A 86 -7.97 12.70 6.25
CA PRO A 86 -7.39 14.04 6.32
C PRO A 86 -6.11 14.20 5.50
N MET A 87 -5.98 15.31 4.75
CA MET A 87 -4.87 15.52 3.80
C MET A 87 -3.49 15.54 4.46
N ASP A 88 -3.40 15.97 5.73
CA ASP A 88 -2.17 15.97 6.54
C ASP A 88 -1.67 14.56 6.85
N ILE A 89 -2.60 13.60 7.01
CA ILE A 89 -2.29 12.21 7.36
C ILE A 89 -2.20 11.31 6.12
N ARG A 90 -2.99 11.62 5.07
CA ARG A 90 -3.14 10.81 3.86
C ARG A 90 -1.83 10.32 3.22
N PRO A 91 -0.72 11.08 3.17
CA PRO A 91 0.55 10.58 2.64
C PRO A 91 1.03 9.30 3.34
N TYR A 92 0.74 9.13 4.62
CA TYR A 92 1.16 7.97 5.40
C TYR A 92 0.17 6.81 5.38
N VAL A 93 -1.01 7.04 4.80
CA VAL A 93 -2.06 6.04 4.67
C VAL A 93 -1.80 5.13 3.48
N VAL A 94 -2.07 3.85 3.68
CA VAL A 94 -2.20 2.85 2.62
C VAL A 94 -3.62 2.31 2.71
N PHE A 95 -4.36 2.37 1.61
CA PHE A 95 -5.74 1.91 1.60
C PHE A 95 -5.78 0.37 1.53
N ASN A 96 -6.34 -0.25 2.55
CA ASN A 96 -6.55 -1.71 2.62
C ASN A 96 -7.89 -2.06 1.96
N ILE A 97 -7.83 -2.60 0.76
CA ILE A 97 -9.00 -3.09 0.01
C ILE A 97 -9.42 -4.41 0.66
N SER A 98 -10.44 -4.35 1.51
CA SER A 98 -10.88 -5.44 2.38
C SER A 98 -12.03 -6.22 1.74
N LEU A 99 -11.71 -7.42 1.26
CA LEU A 99 -12.68 -8.36 0.70
C LEU A 99 -13.22 -9.26 1.82
N SER A 100 -14.53 -9.21 2.04
CA SER A 100 -15.20 -10.09 2.99
C SER A 100 -15.11 -11.55 2.53
N ILE A 101 -14.82 -12.46 3.46
CA ILE A 101 -14.84 -13.90 3.23
C ILE A 101 -16.17 -14.57 3.60
N ASN A 102 -17.22 -13.79 3.85
CA ASN A 102 -18.53 -14.34 4.19
C ASN A 102 -19.09 -15.12 3.00
N HIS A 103 -19.41 -16.39 3.21
CA HIS A 103 -19.86 -17.31 2.18
C HIS A 103 -20.82 -18.36 2.74
N ASP A 104 -21.55 -19.02 1.86
CA ASP A 104 -22.31 -20.22 2.19
C ASP A 104 -21.37 -21.42 2.26
N GLY A 105 -21.19 -22.00 3.45
CA GLY A 105 -20.22 -23.08 3.69
C GLY A 105 -20.53 -24.42 3.03
N GLN A 106 -21.66 -24.57 2.31
CA GLN A 106 -21.97 -25.77 1.51
C GLN A 106 -21.66 -25.57 0.03
N THR A 107 -22.00 -24.40 -0.50
CA THR A 107 -21.88 -24.10 -1.94
C THR A 107 -20.59 -23.34 -2.26
N GLY A 108 -19.97 -22.68 -1.28
CA GLY A 108 -18.84 -21.77 -1.48
C GLY A 108 -19.25 -20.42 -2.08
N GLN A 109 -20.55 -20.13 -2.20
CA GLN A 109 -21.01 -18.87 -2.78
C GLN A 109 -20.73 -17.70 -1.82
N TRP A 110 -20.02 -16.68 -2.30
CA TRP A 110 -19.78 -15.46 -1.54
C TRP A 110 -21.06 -14.65 -1.30
N LEU A 111 -21.21 -14.11 -0.09
CA LEU A 111 -22.44 -13.47 0.40
C LEU A 111 -22.31 -11.97 0.67
N THR A 112 -21.16 -11.37 0.39
CA THR A 112 -20.91 -9.93 0.58
C THR A 112 -20.38 -9.27 -0.68
N VAL A 113 -19.40 -9.90 -1.34
CA VAL A 113 -18.86 -9.47 -2.63
C VAL A 113 -18.83 -10.70 -3.55
N GLU A 114 -19.50 -10.61 -4.69
CA GLU A 114 -19.66 -11.75 -5.60
C GLU A 114 -18.33 -12.14 -6.25
N TYR A 115 -17.59 -11.14 -6.74
CA TYR A 115 -16.36 -11.35 -7.48
C TYR A 115 -15.21 -10.48 -6.94
N GLY A 116 -14.54 -10.97 -5.90
CA GLY A 116 -13.50 -10.22 -5.19
C GLY A 116 -12.33 -9.77 -6.06
N TYR A 117 -11.97 -10.53 -7.11
CA TYR A 117 -10.92 -10.15 -8.06
C TYR A 117 -11.25 -8.83 -8.79
N GLU A 118 -12.41 -8.74 -9.44
CA GLU A 118 -12.80 -7.53 -10.16
C GLU A 118 -13.09 -6.35 -9.25
N THR A 119 -13.69 -6.60 -8.07
CA THR A 119 -13.89 -5.56 -7.07
C THR A 119 -12.56 -4.98 -6.59
N ALA A 120 -11.56 -5.83 -6.28
CA ALA A 120 -10.24 -5.36 -5.90
C ALA A 120 -9.55 -4.58 -7.02
N LYS A 121 -9.68 -5.05 -8.27
CA LYS A 121 -9.14 -4.39 -9.47
C LYS A 121 -9.73 -2.99 -9.67
N SER A 122 -11.05 -2.86 -9.55
CA SER A 122 -11.76 -1.58 -9.63
C SER A 122 -11.31 -0.59 -8.54
N TRP A 123 -11.27 -1.03 -7.28
CA TRP A 123 -10.95 -0.14 -6.17
C TRP A 123 -9.47 0.24 -6.15
N LEU A 124 -8.60 -0.67 -6.60
CA LEU A 124 -7.18 -0.41 -6.78
C LEU A 124 -6.95 0.63 -7.87
N ARG A 125 -7.69 0.56 -9.00
CA ARG A 125 -7.70 1.62 -10.03
C ARG A 125 -8.04 2.96 -9.39
N THR A 126 -9.16 3.05 -8.66
CA THR A 126 -9.57 4.30 -7.97
C THR A 126 -8.46 4.85 -7.07
N CYS A 127 -7.80 4.00 -6.29
CA CYS A 127 -6.64 4.41 -5.48
C CYS A 127 -5.48 4.93 -6.35
N ALA A 128 -5.23 4.29 -7.50
CA ALA A 128 -4.16 4.64 -8.41
C ALA A 128 -4.39 6.00 -9.09
N GLU A 129 -5.65 6.32 -9.46
CA GLU A 129 -6.00 7.63 -10.04
C GLU A 129 -5.80 8.77 -9.04
N ASN A 130 -6.02 8.49 -7.76
CA ASN A 130 -5.77 9.42 -6.65
C ASN A 130 -4.29 9.48 -6.22
N ARG A 131 -3.44 8.64 -6.82
CA ARG A 131 -2.02 8.48 -6.42
C ARG A 131 -1.88 8.22 -4.92
N VAL A 132 -2.68 7.30 -4.40
CA VAL A 132 -2.56 6.80 -3.02
C VAL A 132 -2.13 5.35 -3.01
N TRP A 133 -1.28 4.98 -2.05
CA TRP A 133 -0.82 3.61 -1.89
C TRP A 133 -1.96 2.70 -1.46
N ALA A 134 -1.93 1.44 -1.89
CA ALA A 134 -2.95 0.45 -1.56
C ALA A 134 -2.35 -0.94 -1.30
N ILE A 135 -3.10 -1.74 -0.56
CA ILE A 135 -2.85 -3.15 -0.28
C ILE A 135 -4.18 -3.90 -0.42
N ILE A 136 -4.14 -5.14 -0.91
CA ILE A 136 -5.36 -5.97 -1.03
C ILE A 136 -5.41 -6.95 0.12
N GLN A 137 -6.54 -7.05 0.81
CA GLN A 137 -6.80 -8.10 1.80
C GLN A 137 -7.76 -9.13 1.19
N PRO A 138 -7.24 -10.20 0.55
CA PRO A 138 -8.07 -11.20 -0.10
C PRO A 138 -8.56 -12.29 0.86
N SER A 139 -8.17 -12.25 2.14
CA SER A 139 -8.35 -13.36 3.07
C SER A 139 -8.59 -12.90 4.49
N SER A 140 -9.53 -13.60 5.16
CA SER A 140 -9.60 -13.70 6.61
C SER A 140 -9.68 -15.17 7.00
N GLY A 141 -8.95 -15.58 8.03
CA GLY A 141 -8.87 -17.00 8.38
C GLY A 141 -8.28 -17.85 7.25
N GLY A 142 -8.75 -19.10 7.15
CA GLY A 142 -8.36 -20.04 6.11
C GLY A 142 -9.04 -19.85 4.76
N PHE A 143 -9.86 -18.81 4.60
CA PHE A 143 -10.62 -18.53 3.38
C PHE A 143 -9.98 -17.41 2.58
N SER A 144 -10.02 -17.48 1.25
CA SER A 144 -9.54 -16.40 0.39
C SER A 144 -10.28 -16.33 -0.94
N HIS A 145 -10.44 -15.10 -1.43
CA HIS A 145 -10.91 -14.84 -2.80
C HIS A 145 -9.89 -15.24 -3.87
N PHE A 146 -8.60 -15.27 -3.51
CA PHE A 146 -7.51 -15.57 -4.44
C PHE A 146 -6.91 -16.94 -4.12
N SER A 147 -6.32 -17.58 -5.13
CA SER A 147 -5.74 -18.92 -5.00
C SER A 147 -4.46 -18.91 -4.16
N ASP A 148 -4.30 -19.92 -3.30
CA ASP A 148 -3.06 -20.16 -2.54
C ASP A 148 -1.97 -20.85 -3.37
N PHE A 149 -2.32 -21.31 -4.57
CA PHE A 149 -1.46 -22.13 -5.43
C PHE A 149 -1.06 -21.43 -6.72
N ASP A 150 -1.83 -20.40 -7.10
CA ASP A 150 -1.62 -19.64 -8.34
C ASP A 150 -1.28 -18.19 -8.02
N LEU A 151 -0.04 -17.83 -8.30
CA LEU A 151 0.48 -16.49 -8.07
C LEU A 151 0.20 -15.51 -9.21
N THR A 152 -0.37 -15.96 -10.33
CA THR A 152 -0.55 -15.12 -11.54
C THR A 152 -1.37 -13.86 -11.24
N VAL A 153 -2.46 -13.98 -10.50
CA VAL A 153 -3.28 -12.85 -10.05
C VAL A 153 -2.47 -11.87 -9.20
N TYR A 154 -1.65 -12.37 -8.28
CA TYR A 154 -0.83 -11.52 -7.40
C TYR A 154 0.26 -10.78 -8.19
N GLU A 155 0.87 -11.47 -9.15
CA GLU A 155 1.89 -10.92 -10.03
C GLU A 155 1.31 -9.89 -11.01
N GLU A 156 0.13 -10.16 -11.58
CA GLU A 156 -0.64 -9.19 -12.37
C GLU A 156 -0.86 -7.89 -11.58
N PHE A 157 -1.39 -8.02 -10.35
CA PHE A 157 -1.66 -6.88 -9.49
C PHE A 157 -0.40 -6.05 -9.20
N TYR A 158 0.74 -6.68 -8.93
CA TYR A 158 1.99 -5.95 -8.76
C TYR A 158 2.47 -5.28 -10.05
N ARG A 159 2.42 -6.00 -11.18
CA ARG A 159 2.91 -5.52 -12.48
C ARG A 159 2.10 -4.33 -12.98
N ASP A 160 0.78 -4.40 -12.88
CA ASP A 160 -0.12 -3.47 -13.58
C ASP A 160 -0.47 -2.23 -12.73
N TYR A 161 -0.27 -2.31 -11.41
CA TYR A 161 -0.66 -1.24 -10.47
C TYR A 161 0.56 -0.71 -9.70
N PRO A 162 1.11 0.46 -10.09
CA PRO A 162 2.29 1.01 -9.43
C PRO A 162 2.04 1.45 -7.98
N ASN A 163 0.77 1.64 -7.60
CA ASN A 163 0.35 2.02 -6.25
C ASN A 163 0.07 0.83 -5.33
N LEU A 164 0.12 -0.40 -5.83
CA LEU A 164 0.01 -1.58 -4.98
C LEU A 164 1.35 -1.84 -4.28
N ILE A 165 1.29 -2.06 -2.97
CA ILE A 165 2.46 -2.43 -2.16
C ILE A 165 2.34 -3.77 -1.48
N GLY A 166 1.28 -4.56 -1.72
CA GLY A 166 1.26 -5.95 -1.27
C GLY A 166 -0.10 -6.56 -1.01
N PHE A 167 -0.09 -7.55 -0.11
CA PHE A 167 -1.27 -8.32 0.28
C PHE A 167 -1.36 -8.49 1.80
N ASN A 168 -2.56 -8.32 2.35
CA ASN A 168 -2.87 -8.44 3.77
C ASN A 168 -3.68 -9.72 4.04
N TYR A 169 -3.16 -10.58 4.89
CA TYR A 169 -3.80 -11.81 5.33
C TYR A 169 -4.22 -11.65 6.78
N CYS A 170 -5.50 -11.38 7.00
CA CYS A 170 -5.98 -11.14 8.35
C CYS A 170 -6.47 -12.41 9.05
N GLU A 171 -6.45 -12.39 10.37
CA GLU A 171 -7.01 -13.45 11.21
C GLU A 171 -6.50 -14.86 10.92
N GLN A 172 -5.20 -15.02 10.70
CA GLN A 172 -4.60 -16.30 10.28
C GLN A 172 -4.52 -17.34 11.42
N PHE A 173 -5.65 -17.59 12.10
CA PHE A 173 -5.80 -18.44 13.28
C PHE A 173 -7.05 -19.34 13.26
N TRP A 174 -7.94 -19.22 12.28
CA TRP A 174 -9.19 -19.99 12.20
C TRP A 174 -9.54 -20.39 10.76
N GLY A 175 -10.51 -21.30 10.58
CA GLY A 175 -11.06 -21.63 9.25
C GLY A 175 -10.17 -22.49 8.36
N TYR A 176 -9.21 -23.22 8.92
CA TYR A 176 -8.34 -24.14 8.17
C TYR A 176 -8.78 -25.60 8.30
N ASP A 177 -8.33 -26.42 7.34
CA ASP A 177 -8.40 -27.88 7.36
C ASP A 177 -9.83 -28.46 7.49
N SER A 178 -10.87 -27.70 7.16
CA SER A 178 -12.24 -28.21 7.06
C SER A 178 -12.36 -29.22 5.93
N THR A 179 -13.06 -30.33 6.19
CA THR A 179 -13.33 -31.36 5.18
C THR A 179 -14.68 -31.16 4.48
N THR A 180 -15.49 -30.21 4.95
CA THR A 180 -16.86 -29.99 4.45
C THR A 180 -17.02 -28.65 3.75
N ASP A 181 -16.14 -27.69 4.06
CA ASP A 181 -16.15 -26.37 3.46
C ASP A 181 -15.20 -26.35 2.26
N PRO A 182 -15.71 -26.11 1.03
CA PRO A 182 -14.88 -26.16 -0.17
C PRO A 182 -13.83 -25.05 -0.27
N LEU A 183 -13.96 -23.97 0.50
CA LEU A 183 -13.05 -22.81 0.46
C LEU A 183 -11.99 -22.85 1.56
N SER A 184 -12.11 -23.78 2.52
CA SER A 184 -11.16 -23.90 3.62
C SER A 184 -9.80 -24.37 3.13
N ALA A 185 -8.79 -23.50 3.19
CA ALA A 185 -7.42 -23.87 2.89
C ALA A 185 -6.86 -24.87 3.91
N ARG A 186 -5.91 -25.70 3.47
CA ARG A 186 -5.06 -26.46 4.38
C ARG A 186 -4.05 -25.53 5.03
N TRP A 187 -3.87 -25.61 6.34
CA TRP A 187 -3.00 -24.67 7.05
C TRP A 187 -1.56 -24.68 6.52
N THR A 188 -0.99 -25.86 6.26
CA THR A 188 0.38 -25.97 5.72
C THR A 188 0.53 -25.34 4.34
N ASP A 189 -0.52 -25.40 3.52
CA ASP A 189 -0.50 -24.88 2.15
C ASP A 189 -0.54 -23.35 2.20
N ARG A 190 -1.36 -22.76 3.10
CA ARG A 190 -1.37 -21.33 3.41
C ARG A 190 0.01 -20.81 3.82
N ILE A 191 0.72 -21.53 4.70
CA ILE A 191 2.04 -21.08 5.16
C ILE A 191 3.12 -21.23 4.07
N ASN A 192 3.02 -22.25 3.21
CA ASN A 192 3.87 -22.32 2.01
C ASN A 192 3.57 -21.19 1.01
N HIS A 193 2.30 -20.82 0.83
CA HIS A 193 1.90 -19.66 0.04
C HIS A 193 2.52 -18.36 0.57
N PHE A 194 2.59 -18.17 1.89
CA PHE A 194 3.29 -17.03 2.47
C PHE A 194 4.78 -16.99 2.11
N ALA A 195 5.46 -18.14 2.08
CA ALA A 195 6.84 -18.19 1.61
C ALA A 195 6.98 -17.70 0.16
N ASN A 196 6.06 -18.14 -0.71
CA ASN A 196 6.02 -17.70 -2.12
C ASN A 196 5.69 -16.20 -2.26
N LEU A 197 4.74 -15.70 -1.47
CA LEU A 197 4.36 -14.28 -1.48
C LEU A 197 5.47 -13.38 -0.96
N LEU A 198 6.30 -13.83 -0.02
CA LEU A 198 7.47 -13.07 0.43
C LEU A 198 8.49 -12.92 -0.69
N GLU A 199 8.77 -14.00 -1.44
CA GLU A 199 9.64 -13.95 -2.60
C GLU A 199 9.06 -13.02 -3.69
N LEU A 200 7.78 -13.19 -4.03
CA LEU A 200 7.09 -12.32 -5.00
C LEU A 200 7.12 -10.85 -4.57
N SER A 201 6.83 -10.57 -3.30
CA SER A 201 6.86 -9.21 -2.75
C SER A 201 8.28 -8.62 -2.82
N SER A 202 9.32 -9.42 -2.59
CA SER A 202 10.71 -8.97 -2.76
C SER A 202 11.05 -8.65 -4.22
N ARG A 203 10.53 -9.41 -5.19
CA ARG A 203 10.70 -9.13 -6.63
C ARG A 203 10.12 -7.76 -7.02
N TYR A 204 8.98 -7.37 -6.45
CA TYR A 204 8.25 -6.15 -6.81
C TYR A 204 8.41 -4.98 -5.82
N GLY A 205 9.19 -5.15 -4.74
CA GLY A 205 9.37 -4.13 -3.71
C GLY A 205 8.14 -3.91 -2.81
N GLY A 206 7.29 -4.93 -2.65
CA GLY A 206 6.08 -4.89 -1.81
C GLY A 206 6.22 -5.62 -0.48
N TYR A 207 5.08 -5.97 0.12
CA TYR A 207 4.96 -6.56 1.45
C TYR A 207 3.95 -7.71 1.48
N LEU A 208 4.25 -8.70 2.32
CA LEU A 208 3.23 -9.57 2.90
C LEU A 208 2.90 -9.04 4.30
N VAL A 209 1.65 -8.68 4.53
CA VAL A 209 1.12 -8.34 5.86
C VAL A 209 0.32 -9.53 6.37
N VAL A 210 0.61 -9.98 7.58
CA VAL A 210 -0.14 -11.05 8.24
C VAL A 210 -0.57 -10.54 9.60
N SER A 211 -1.85 -10.64 9.92
CA SER A 211 -2.32 -10.40 11.29
C SER A 211 -2.73 -11.72 11.95
N TRP A 212 -2.35 -11.86 13.23
CA TRP A 212 -2.52 -13.09 13.99
C TRP A 212 -3.02 -12.78 15.41
N CYS A 213 -4.02 -13.53 15.86
CA CYS A 213 -4.55 -13.49 17.23
C CYS A 213 -3.97 -14.64 18.05
N GLY A 214 -4.02 -14.55 19.38
CA GLY A 214 -3.52 -15.54 20.33
C GLY A 214 -3.87 -17.02 20.11
N ASN A 215 -3.43 -17.88 21.03
CA ASN A 215 -3.51 -19.33 20.87
C ASN A 215 -4.89 -19.94 21.20
N GLN A 216 -5.96 -19.15 21.38
CA GLN A 216 -7.24 -19.61 21.94
C GLN A 216 -7.84 -20.82 21.20
N TRP A 217 -7.69 -20.87 19.87
CA TRP A 217 -8.10 -22.04 19.08
C TRP A 217 -7.00 -23.09 18.94
N SER A 218 -5.75 -22.67 18.77
CA SER A 218 -4.63 -23.59 18.62
C SER A 218 -3.27 -22.90 18.75
N ALA A 219 -2.44 -23.33 19.72
CA ALA A 219 -1.03 -22.93 19.76
C ALA A 219 -0.20 -23.51 18.58
N ASN A 220 -0.73 -24.48 17.83
CA ASN A 220 -0.01 -25.10 16.71
C ASN A 220 0.09 -24.22 15.45
N ILE A 221 -0.59 -23.08 15.41
CA ILE A 221 -0.65 -22.20 14.23
C ILE A 221 -0.07 -20.81 14.50
N ASN A 222 0.54 -20.62 15.67
CA ASN A 222 1.14 -19.34 16.06
C ASN A 222 2.43 -19.02 15.29
N PRO A 223 2.99 -17.80 15.40
CA PRO A 223 4.16 -17.39 14.64
C PRO A 223 5.39 -18.31 14.84
N ILE A 224 5.63 -18.81 16.06
CA ILE A 224 6.72 -19.78 16.29
C ILE A 224 6.40 -21.13 15.64
N ALA A 225 5.14 -21.57 15.68
CA ALA A 225 4.72 -22.81 15.05
C ALA A 225 4.82 -22.74 13.52
N MET A 226 4.48 -21.60 12.90
CA MET A 226 4.68 -21.35 11.47
C MET A 226 6.16 -21.57 11.08
N LEU A 227 7.09 -20.95 11.82
CA LEU A 227 8.54 -21.07 11.60
C LEU A 227 9.05 -22.51 11.86
N LYS A 228 8.63 -23.15 12.94
CA LYS A 228 9.09 -24.50 13.31
C LYS A 228 8.57 -25.59 12.38
N ARG A 229 7.35 -25.46 11.88
CA ARG A 229 6.64 -26.54 11.16
C ARG A 229 6.78 -26.45 9.65
N VAL A 230 7.08 -25.26 9.11
CA VAL A 230 7.19 -25.03 7.67
C VAL A 230 8.56 -24.44 7.34
N PRO A 231 9.58 -25.29 7.06
CA PRO A 231 10.94 -24.83 6.81
C PRO A 231 11.08 -23.82 5.65
N ALA A 232 10.22 -23.93 4.63
CA ALA A 232 10.22 -22.98 3.51
C ALA A 232 9.85 -21.56 3.97
N PHE A 233 8.89 -21.43 4.89
CA PHE A 233 8.49 -20.14 5.44
C PHE A 233 9.55 -19.55 6.35
N GLU A 234 10.18 -20.36 7.20
CA GLU A 234 11.34 -19.92 8.00
C GLU A 234 12.47 -19.36 7.13
N ALA A 235 12.82 -20.08 6.06
CA ALA A 235 13.85 -19.65 5.12
C ALA A 235 13.46 -18.34 4.40
N ALA A 236 12.20 -18.22 3.96
CA ALA A 236 11.68 -17.01 3.32
C ALA A 236 11.69 -15.80 4.26
N CYS A 237 11.27 -15.96 5.52
CA CYS A 237 11.31 -14.89 6.53
C CYS A 237 12.73 -14.36 6.79
N ARG A 238 13.74 -15.23 6.77
CA ARG A 238 15.15 -14.82 6.87
C ARG A 238 15.65 -14.12 5.61
N GLN A 239 15.27 -14.62 4.44
CA GLN A 239 15.78 -14.11 3.16
C GLN A 239 15.12 -12.80 2.76
N PHE A 240 13.83 -12.63 3.09
CA PHE A 240 12.97 -11.52 2.67
C PHE A 240 12.41 -10.77 3.89
N THR A 241 13.17 -10.67 4.98
CA THR A 241 12.73 -10.10 6.26
C THR A 241 12.05 -8.74 6.07
N GLN A 242 12.66 -7.83 5.31
CA GLN A 242 12.13 -6.49 5.07
C GLN A 242 10.75 -6.45 4.38
N ASN A 243 10.35 -7.52 3.70
CA ASN A 243 9.08 -7.65 2.99
C ASN A 243 7.98 -8.26 3.88
N TYR A 244 8.28 -8.66 5.12
CA TYR A 244 7.31 -9.26 6.03
C TYR A 244 6.89 -8.31 7.15
N ILE A 245 5.57 -8.17 7.33
CA ILE A 245 4.94 -7.43 8.42
C ILE A 245 4.02 -8.38 9.18
N LEU A 246 4.29 -8.57 10.48
CA LEU A 246 3.44 -9.36 11.36
C LEU A 246 2.70 -8.43 12.32
N CYS A 247 1.38 -8.47 12.33
CA CYS A 247 0.54 -7.65 13.18
C CYS A 247 -0.10 -8.46 14.31
N GLU A 248 -0.11 -7.90 15.51
CA GLU A 248 -1.03 -8.29 16.58
C GLU A 248 -2.48 -8.10 16.09
N LYS A 249 -3.37 -9.04 16.39
CA LYS A 249 -4.80 -8.93 16.08
C LYS A 249 -5.64 -9.17 17.34
N TYR A 250 -6.53 -8.24 17.65
CA TYR A 250 -7.30 -8.25 18.90
C TYR A 250 -8.71 -8.83 18.76
N THR A 251 -8.89 -9.95 18.04
CA THR A 251 -10.21 -10.60 17.90
C THR A 251 -10.52 -11.57 19.04
N GLN A 252 -9.47 -12.10 19.68
CA GLN A 252 -9.60 -13.03 20.80
C GLN A 252 -9.54 -12.31 22.13
N GLN A 253 -10.21 -12.90 23.12
CA GLN A 253 -10.28 -12.34 24.47
C GLN A 253 -9.20 -12.87 25.40
N SER A 254 -8.41 -13.86 24.98
CA SER A 254 -7.35 -14.49 25.79
C SER A 254 -5.98 -14.54 25.11
N TYR A 255 -4.96 -15.01 25.83
CA TYR A 255 -3.57 -15.09 25.36
C TYR A 255 -2.95 -13.74 24.94
N LEU A 256 -3.48 -12.62 25.43
CA LEU A 256 -3.14 -11.28 24.94
C LEU A 256 -1.64 -10.95 25.09
N TYR A 257 -1.04 -11.26 26.25
CA TYR A 257 0.40 -11.04 26.46
C TYR A 257 1.28 -12.01 25.68
N ASP A 258 0.80 -13.24 25.44
CA ASP A 258 1.53 -14.18 24.60
C ASP A 258 1.53 -13.70 23.14
N MET A 259 0.39 -13.20 22.67
CA MET A 259 0.28 -12.63 21.33
C MET A 259 1.23 -11.46 21.13
N GLU A 260 1.23 -10.50 22.06
CA GLU A 260 2.16 -9.38 22.06
C GLU A 260 3.62 -9.87 22.04
N SER A 261 3.95 -10.84 22.90
CA SER A 261 5.30 -11.41 23.02
C SER A 261 5.80 -12.06 21.72
N LEU A 262 4.94 -12.82 21.03
CA LEU A 262 5.29 -13.55 19.81
C LEU A 262 5.36 -12.64 18.58
N CYS A 263 4.46 -11.67 18.46
CA CYS A 263 4.47 -10.71 17.35
C CYS A 263 5.68 -9.78 17.46
N LEU A 264 5.89 -9.16 18.62
CA LEU A 264 7.10 -8.37 18.89
C LEU A 264 8.37 -9.21 18.73
N GLY A 265 8.34 -10.46 19.21
CA GLY A 265 9.45 -11.39 19.10
C GLY A 265 9.88 -11.65 17.66
N SER A 266 8.93 -11.71 16.71
CA SER A 266 9.25 -11.91 15.29
C SER A 266 10.02 -10.72 14.69
N TYR A 267 9.66 -9.50 15.07
CA TYR A 267 10.38 -8.30 14.67
C TYR A 267 11.75 -8.19 15.33
N LEU A 268 11.82 -8.33 16.66
CA LEU A 268 13.09 -8.17 17.40
C LEU A 268 14.09 -9.29 17.09
N SER A 269 13.64 -10.48 16.68
CA SER A 269 14.51 -11.56 16.26
C SER A 269 15.05 -11.46 14.83
N GLY A 270 14.46 -10.59 14.00
CA GLY A 270 14.84 -10.45 12.59
C GLY A 270 14.13 -11.46 11.67
N TYR A 271 12.97 -11.97 12.07
CA TYR A 271 12.12 -12.82 11.22
C TYR A 271 10.99 -12.03 10.54
N SER A 272 10.68 -10.83 11.02
CA SER A 272 9.89 -9.83 10.27
C SER A 272 10.62 -8.49 10.26
N GLY A 273 10.45 -7.73 9.17
CA GLY A 273 11.09 -6.43 8.99
C GLY A 273 10.36 -5.33 9.73
N GLN A 274 9.05 -5.48 9.89
CA GLN A 274 8.19 -4.60 10.65
C GLN A 274 7.22 -5.45 11.49
N TYR A 275 6.58 -4.81 12.45
CA TYR A 275 5.40 -5.36 13.11
C TYR A 275 4.36 -4.26 13.34
N GLY A 276 3.12 -4.69 13.55
CA GLY A 276 2.00 -3.78 13.68
C GLY A 276 0.95 -4.26 14.67
N ILE A 277 -0.12 -3.49 14.73
CA ILE A 277 -1.28 -3.76 15.58
C ILE A 277 -2.55 -3.53 14.78
N ARG A 278 -3.46 -4.49 14.85
CA ARG A 278 -4.85 -4.34 14.44
C ARG A 278 -5.75 -4.49 15.65
N TYR A 279 -6.19 -3.33 16.12
CA TYR A 279 -7.09 -3.24 17.25
C TYR A 279 -8.52 -3.56 16.81
N ASP A 280 -9.17 -4.39 17.62
CA ASP A 280 -10.48 -4.96 17.34
C ASP A 280 -11.26 -5.03 18.65
N GLU A 281 -12.53 -4.62 18.59
CA GLU A 281 -13.39 -4.62 19.76
C GLU A 281 -13.76 -6.03 20.22
N THR A 282 -13.77 -7.01 19.33
CA THR A 282 -14.25 -8.36 19.65
C THR A 282 -13.37 -9.09 20.67
N GLY A 283 -12.07 -8.76 20.73
CA GLY A 283 -11.16 -9.24 21.78
C GLY A 283 -11.23 -8.48 23.09
N TRP A 284 -12.13 -7.51 23.23
CA TRP A 284 -12.34 -6.81 24.50
C TRP A 284 -13.18 -7.64 25.48
N THR A 285 -12.79 -7.55 26.75
CA THR A 285 -13.62 -7.89 27.90
C THR A 285 -13.65 -6.74 28.89
N ASP A 286 -14.74 -6.56 29.60
CA ASP A 286 -14.85 -5.58 30.69
C ASP A 286 -14.29 -6.11 32.01
N ALA A 287 -14.53 -5.40 33.12
CA ALA A 287 -14.08 -5.80 34.46
C ALA A 287 -14.72 -7.12 34.96
N ASN A 288 -15.89 -7.49 34.44
CA ASN A 288 -16.57 -8.74 34.77
C ASN A 288 -16.11 -9.91 33.88
N ARG A 289 -15.14 -9.65 32.98
CA ARG A 289 -14.65 -10.60 31.97
C ARG A 289 -15.71 -10.92 30.90
N GLU A 290 -16.68 -10.04 30.72
CA GLU A 290 -17.73 -10.17 29.71
C GLU A 290 -17.38 -9.36 28.46
N HIS A 291 -17.82 -9.82 27.28
CA HIS A 291 -17.74 -9.03 26.04
C HIS A 291 -18.78 -7.90 26.06
N ALA A 292 -18.52 -6.87 26.84
CA ALA A 292 -19.41 -5.73 27.04
C ALA A 292 -18.61 -4.46 27.27
N ASN A 293 -19.31 -3.32 27.32
CA ASN A 293 -18.74 -2.05 27.76
C ASN A 293 -17.45 -1.65 27.01
N PHE A 294 -17.45 -1.79 25.68
CA PHE A 294 -16.36 -1.36 24.82
C PHE A 294 -16.53 0.13 24.43
N THR A 295 -15.40 0.83 24.28
CA THR A 295 -15.33 2.17 23.68
C THR A 295 -13.94 2.35 23.06
N MET A 296 -13.81 3.14 22.00
CA MET A 296 -12.52 3.29 21.30
C MET A 296 -11.38 3.85 22.18
N ALA A 297 -11.70 4.53 23.29
CA ALA A 297 -10.68 4.96 24.26
C ALA A 297 -9.87 3.80 24.83
N THR A 298 -10.43 2.59 24.92
CA THR A 298 -9.72 1.42 25.46
C THR A 298 -8.54 1.02 24.57
N GLY A 299 -8.60 1.32 23.26
CA GLY A 299 -7.52 1.06 22.30
C GLY A 299 -6.37 2.07 22.32
N LEU A 300 -6.49 3.20 23.03
CA LEU A 300 -5.44 4.23 23.11
C LEU A 300 -4.19 3.71 23.83
N ALA A 301 -4.38 3.12 25.01
CA ALA A 301 -3.30 2.62 25.85
C ALA A 301 -2.41 1.60 25.12
N PRO A 302 -2.95 0.52 24.50
CA PRO A 302 -2.09 -0.42 23.81
C PRO A 302 -1.38 0.20 22.61
N GLN A 303 -2.02 1.08 21.85
CA GLN A 303 -1.39 1.72 20.69
C GLN A 303 -0.24 2.66 21.08
N PHE A 304 -0.43 3.57 22.04
CA PHE A 304 0.66 4.47 22.46
C PHE A 304 1.81 3.72 23.12
N GLU A 305 1.53 2.68 23.90
CA GLU A 305 2.56 1.81 24.44
C GLU A 305 3.40 1.18 23.31
N ARG A 306 2.74 0.66 22.27
CA ARG A 306 3.44 -0.04 21.17
C ARG A 306 4.29 0.94 20.36
N LEU A 307 3.73 2.10 20.06
CA LEU A 307 4.40 3.17 19.34
C LEU A 307 5.63 3.68 20.09
N MET A 308 5.52 3.99 21.37
CA MET A 308 6.61 4.67 22.10
C MET A 308 7.61 3.73 22.76
N LEU A 309 7.22 2.49 23.08
CA LEU A 309 8.06 1.59 23.88
C LEU A 309 8.55 0.36 23.12
N THR A 310 7.84 -0.10 22.08
CA THR A 310 8.19 -1.36 21.38
C THR A 310 8.57 -1.17 19.90
N GLY A 311 8.44 0.05 19.36
CA GLY A 311 8.93 0.38 18.01
C GLY A 311 7.95 0.07 16.89
N LEU A 312 6.65 0.11 17.17
CA LEU A 312 5.60 -0.20 16.20
C LEU A 312 5.58 0.82 15.07
N THR A 313 5.58 0.34 13.83
CA THR A 313 5.60 1.17 12.63
C THR A 313 4.34 1.04 11.77
N VAL A 314 3.47 0.07 12.08
CA VAL A 314 2.25 -0.21 11.30
C VAL A 314 1.02 -0.28 12.20
N ILE A 315 0.03 0.57 11.91
CA ILE A 315 -1.32 0.50 12.49
C ILE A 315 -2.25 -0.03 11.40
N ASP A 316 -3.01 -1.08 11.68
CA ASP A 316 -4.00 -1.65 10.78
C ASP A 316 -5.41 -1.52 11.37
N GLY A 317 -6.30 -0.78 10.70
CA GLY A 317 -7.66 -0.52 11.20
C GLY A 317 -7.84 0.90 11.77
N PRO A 318 -8.85 1.18 12.63
CA PRO A 318 -9.67 0.24 13.40
C PRO A 318 -10.42 -0.80 12.57
N GLU A 319 -10.73 -1.97 13.12
CA GLU A 319 -11.29 -3.07 12.32
C GLU A 319 -12.75 -2.89 11.88
N LEU A 320 -13.66 -2.51 12.77
CA LEU A 320 -15.08 -2.44 12.41
C LEU A 320 -15.39 -1.15 11.67
N ILE A 321 -15.02 -1.11 10.39
CA ILE A 321 -15.10 0.08 9.54
C ILE A 321 -16.46 0.74 9.56
N TRP A 322 -17.52 -0.07 9.46
CA TRP A 322 -18.91 0.38 9.41
C TRP A 322 -19.47 0.87 10.76
N MET A 323 -18.72 0.71 11.86
CA MET A 323 -19.08 1.21 13.20
C MET A 323 -18.12 2.27 13.72
N GLN A 324 -16.86 2.24 13.28
CA GLN A 324 -15.77 2.96 13.93
C GLN A 324 -15.06 3.94 12.99
N CYS A 325 -15.12 3.74 11.67
CA CYS A 325 -14.38 4.54 10.70
C CYS A 325 -15.29 5.39 9.82
N PHE A 326 -16.00 4.75 8.89
CA PHE A 326 -16.73 5.43 7.82
C PHE A 326 -18.15 4.90 7.71
N ARG A 327 -19.08 5.80 7.37
CA ARG A 327 -20.47 5.46 7.10
C ARG A 327 -21.02 6.24 5.93
N GLU A 328 -21.94 5.59 5.22
CA GLU A 328 -22.83 6.30 4.31
C GLU A 328 -23.80 7.16 5.13
N LEU A 329 -24.02 8.39 4.65
CA LEU A 329 -25.00 9.33 5.18
C LEU A 329 -26.25 9.29 4.29
N SER A 330 -27.31 9.97 4.72
CA SER A 330 -28.46 10.21 3.83
C SER A 330 -27.99 10.83 2.52
N THR A 331 -28.59 10.42 1.40
CA THR A 331 -28.26 10.94 0.08
C THR A 331 -28.33 12.47 0.04
N GLY A 332 -27.43 13.07 -0.73
CA GLY A 332 -27.41 14.51 -0.98
C GLY A 332 -28.07 14.85 -2.31
N VAL A 333 -28.32 16.15 -2.49
CA VAL A 333 -28.72 16.70 -3.79
C VAL A 333 -27.67 17.71 -4.23
N THR A 334 -27.10 17.56 -5.43
CA THR A 334 -26.18 18.54 -6.02
C THR A 334 -26.94 19.82 -6.36
N SER A 335 -26.22 20.95 -6.50
CA SER A 335 -26.83 22.25 -6.78
C SER A 335 -27.68 22.28 -8.04
N ASP A 336 -27.38 21.44 -9.02
CA ASP A 336 -28.15 21.34 -10.23
C ASP A 336 -29.32 20.36 -10.13
N GLY A 337 -29.38 19.46 -9.14
CA GLY A 337 -30.50 18.52 -8.87
C GLY A 337 -30.18 17.00 -8.99
N TYR A 338 -28.90 16.65 -9.13
CA TYR A 338 -28.24 15.37 -8.83
C TYR A 338 -28.60 14.70 -7.51
N THR A 339 -29.23 13.53 -7.43
CA THR A 339 -29.08 12.70 -6.22
C THR A 339 -27.67 12.10 -6.19
N MET A 340 -26.99 12.15 -5.04
CA MET A 340 -25.66 11.57 -4.84
C MET A 340 -25.54 10.83 -3.51
N ARG A 341 -24.72 9.77 -3.48
CA ARG A 341 -24.29 9.12 -2.24
C ARG A 341 -23.40 10.08 -1.45
N ARG A 342 -23.49 10.03 -0.11
CA ARG A 342 -22.70 10.89 0.79
C ARG A 342 -22.06 10.02 1.86
N TRP A 343 -20.88 10.43 2.29
CA TRP A 343 -20.09 9.69 3.27
C TRP A 343 -19.61 10.62 4.37
N GLY A 344 -19.37 10.06 5.56
CA GLY A 344 -18.79 10.76 6.69
C GLY A 344 -18.04 9.81 7.61
N THR A 345 -17.29 10.38 8.54
CA THR A 345 -16.57 9.66 9.60
C THR A 345 -17.47 9.43 10.81
N PHE A 346 -17.16 8.39 11.58
CA PHE A 346 -17.63 8.31 12.96
C PHE A 346 -16.78 9.22 13.86
N PRO A 347 -17.35 9.88 14.89
CA PRO A 347 -16.59 10.80 15.75
C PRO A 347 -15.34 10.19 16.39
N GLN A 348 -15.38 8.90 16.75
CA GLN A 348 -14.24 8.19 17.33
C GLN A 348 -13.09 7.95 16.32
N PHE A 349 -13.37 7.94 15.01
CA PHE A 349 -12.30 7.91 14.00
C PHE A 349 -11.43 9.17 14.13
N ASP A 350 -12.07 10.33 14.19
CA ASP A 350 -11.40 11.62 14.27
C ASP A 350 -10.77 11.86 15.65
N ASN A 351 -11.50 11.59 16.73
CA ASN A 351 -11.07 11.89 18.09
C ASN A 351 -10.10 10.88 18.70
N VAL A 352 -9.96 9.67 18.13
CA VAL A 352 -9.06 8.62 18.62
C VAL A 352 -8.03 8.27 17.56
N SER A 353 -8.46 7.66 16.46
CA SER A 353 -7.55 7.03 15.49
C SER A 353 -6.70 8.05 14.73
N ALA A 354 -7.33 9.10 14.19
CA ALA A 354 -6.63 10.15 13.47
C ALA A 354 -5.69 10.95 14.38
N GLU A 355 -6.10 11.22 15.63
CA GLU A 355 -5.24 11.95 16.59
C GLU A 355 -4.00 11.14 17.00
N ILE A 356 -4.10 9.82 17.23
CA ILE A 356 -2.91 8.99 17.47
C ILE A 356 -1.87 9.23 16.37
N PHE A 357 -2.30 9.22 15.11
CA PHE A 357 -1.38 9.41 13.99
C PHE A 357 -0.84 10.84 13.91
N ARG A 358 -1.67 11.87 14.14
CA ARG A 358 -1.19 13.27 14.21
C ARG A 358 -0.12 13.48 15.27
N LYS A 359 -0.24 12.82 16.42
CA LYS A 359 0.78 12.89 17.48
C LYS A 359 2.08 12.20 17.09
N ILE A 360 2.06 11.23 16.18
CA ILE A 360 3.28 10.72 15.55
C ILE A 360 3.88 11.81 14.64
N LEU A 361 3.05 12.43 13.79
CA LEU A 361 3.51 13.43 12.81
C LEU A 361 4.10 14.70 13.44
N ASP A 362 3.56 15.17 14.56
CA ASP A 362 4.07 16.35 15.26
C ASP A 362 5.25 16.05 16.21
N GLY A 363 5.67 14.79 16.32
CA GLY A 363 6.81 14.36 17.12
C GLY A 363 6.54 14.21 18.61
N THR A 364 5.30 14.41 19.08
CA THR A 364 4.92 14.12 20.47
C THR A 364 5.09 12.64 20.78
N VAL A 365 4.68 11.78 19.85
CA VAL A 365 4.91 10.34 19.86
C VAL A 365 6.12 10.05 18.99
N ARG A 366 7.24 9.66 19.63
CA ARG A 366 8.42 9.16 18.92
C ARG A 366 8.43 7.65 18.95
N ILE A 367 8.58 7.05 17.76
CA ILE A 367 8.76 5.62 17.60
C ILE A 367 10.27 5.28 17.76
N PRO A 368 10.68 4.37 18.66
CA PRO A 368 12.06 3.89 18.74
C PRO A 368 12.43 3.03 17.53
N SER A 369 13.70 3.07 17.15
CA SER A 369 14.32 2.09 16.26
C SER A 369 14.38 0.71 16.90
N ARG A 370 14.54 -0.33 16.08
CA ARG A 370 14.69 -1.71 16.55
C ARG A 370 15.83 -1.88 17.57
N GLN A 371 16.96 -1.19 17.37
CA GLN A 371 18.09 -1.26 18.30
C GLN A 371 17.71 -0.66 19.66
N GLU A 372 17.08 0.52 19.69
CA GLU A 372 16.62 1.14 20.93
C GLU A 372 15.64 0.24 21.69
N VAL A 373 14.77 -0.47 20.98
CA VAL A 373 13.85 -1.44 21.60
C VAL A 373 14.61 -2.63 22.20
N ILE A 374 15.62 -3.17 21.50
CA ILE A 374 16.43 -4.29 22.01
C ILE A 374 17.22 -3.87 23.26
N ASP A 375 17.86 -2.69 23.23
CA ASP A 375 18.63 -2.12 24.33
C ASP A 375 17.74 -1.88 25.56
N ARG A 376 16.52 -1.40 25.33
CA ARG A 376 15.51 -1.23 26.37
C ARG A 376 15.04 -2.58 26.93
N THR A 377 14.76 -3.55 26.07
CA THR A 377 14.09 -4.80 26.42
C THR A 377 14.99 -5.72 27.24
N LYS A 378 16.30 -5.77 26.94
CA LYS A 378 17.37 -6.54 27.60
C LYS A 378 17.20 -8.07 27.61
N VAL A 379 16.02 -8.58 27.93
CA VAL A 379 15.73 -10.01 28.14
C VAL A 379 14.95 -10.58 26.95
N VAL A 380 15.37 -11.74 26.45
CA VAL A 380 14.67 -12.50 25.41
C VAL A 380 14.56 -13.98 25.78
N ILE A 381 13.42 -14.60 25.46
CA ILE A 381 13.20 -16.04 25.61
C ILE A 381 13.35 -16.73 24.25
N ILE A 382 14.35 -17.59 24.09
CA ILE A 382 14.57 -18.36 22.86
C ILE A 382 13.85 -19.70 22.98
N ASN A 383 12.90 -19.98 22.10
CA ASN A 383 12.06 -21.18 22.19
C ASN A 383 12.71 -22.41 21.54
N ASP A 384 13.59 -23.07 22.28
CA ASP A 384 14.31 -24.29 21.91
C ASP A 384 13.55 -25.60 22.20
N VAL A 385 12.30 -25.52 22.66
CA VAL A 385 11.49 -26.70 23.06
C VAL A 385 10.75 -27.29 21.85
N ASN A 386 10.85 -28.60 21.63
CA ASN A 386 10.23 -29.31 20.49
C ASN A 386 9.32 -30.48 20.88
N SER A 387 9.10 -30.71 22.18
CA SER A 387 8.26 -31.79 22.71
C SER A 387 7.25 -31.26 23.74
N GLY A 388 6.27 -32.08 24.11
CA GLY A 388 5.20 -31.71 25.04
C GLY A 388 3.93 -31.23 24.34
N SER A 389 3.07 -30.51 25.09
CA SER A 389 1.83 -29.91 24.55
C SER A 389 2.13 -28.84 23.48
N ASN A 390 1.10 -28.39 22.77
CA ASN A 390 1.27 -27.30 21.80
C ASN A 390 1.78 -26.02 22.49
N ASP A 391 1.23 -25.67 23.66
CA ASP A 391 1.72 -24.53 24.43
C ASP A 391 3.17 -24.69 24.89
N ALA A 392 3.56 -25.92 25.30
CA ALA A 392 4.94 -26.20 25.67
C ALA A 392 5.90 -25.98 24.49
N ARG A 393 5.48 -26.28 23.26
CA ARG A 393 6.30 -26.14 22.05
C ARG A 393 6.32 -24.73 21.47
N TYR A 394 5.21 -23.99 21.56
CA TYR A 394 5.01 -22.80 20.73
C TYR A 394 4.68 -21.52 21.50
N SER A 395 4.08 -21.59 22.69
CA SER A 395 3.73 -20.40 23.49
C SER A 395 4.91 -19.94 24.36
N SER A 396 4.79 -18.80 25.02
CA SER A 396 5.71 -18.36 26.09
C SER A 396 5.62 -19.28 27.32
N PRO A 397 6.64 -19.29 28.22
CA PRO A 397 6.49 -19.91 29.54
C PRO A 397 5.24 -19.36 30.27
N ALA A 398 4.40 -20.23 30.83
CA ALA A 398 3.11 -19.84 31.40
C ALA A 398 3.22 -18.72 32.45
N THR A 399 4.25 -18.77 33.30
CA THR A 399 4.45 -17.79 34.37
C THR A 399 5.32 -16.59 33.96
N LEU A 400 5.68 -16.43 32.68
CA LEU A 400 6.65 -15.43 32.21
C LEU A 400 6.28 -14.00 32.63
N PHE A 401 5.00 -13.66 32.58
CA PHE A 401 4.53 -12.30 32.81
C PHE A 401 4.09 -12.02 34.26
N GLU A 402 3.92 -13.08 35.07
CA GLU A 402 3.45 -12.99 36.46
C GLU A 402 4.44 -12.23 37.37
N GLY A 403 3.95 -11.34 38.23
CA GLY A 403 4.77 -10.51 39.10
C GLY A 403 5.50 -9.35 38.39
N LEU A 404 5.38 -9.23 37.06
CA LEU A 404 5.97 -8.16 36.27
C LEU A 404 4.90 -7.12 35.87
N TYR A 405 4.56 -7.02 34.57
CA TYR A 405 3.62 -6.02 34.04
C TYR A 405 2.18 -6.51 33.92
N ARG A 406 1.94 -7.83 33.99
CA ARG A 406 0.60 -8.42 33.97
C ARG A 406 -0.22 -7.94 35.17
N MET A 407 -1.50 -7.65 34.99
CA MET A 407 -2.44 -7.37 36.09
C MET A 407 -2.47 -8.54 37.09
N ASP A 408 -2.55 -8.23 38.39
CA ASP A 408 -2.43 -9.26 39.44
C ASP A 408 -3.65 -10.18 39.53
N ASP A 409 -4.83 -9.64 39.22
CA ASP A 409 -6.13 -10.33 39.20
C ASP A 409 -6.45 -11.01 37.87
N ASP A 410 -5.60 -10.85 36.86
CA ASP A 410 -5.76 -11.52 35.58
C ASP A 410 -5.26 -12.98 35.67
N GLY A 411 -5.49 -13.80 34.64
CA GLY A 411 -4.92 -15.15 34.55
C GLY A 411 -3.63 -15.20 33.73
N ASN A 412 -3.11 -16.42 33.47
CA ASN A 412 -2.03 -16.67 32.52
C ASN A 412 -2.55 -17.37 31.27
N LEU A 413 -1.81 -17.29 30.16
CA LEU A 413 -2.15 -17.92 28.87
C LEU A 413 -3.63 -17.71 28.47
N ASP A 414 -4.45 -18.76 28.54
CA ASP A 414 -5.88 -18.77 28.19
C ASP A 414 -6.77 -17.94 29.14
N ASN A 415 -6.29 -17.66 30.35
CA ASN A 415 -7.02 -16.90 31.35
C ASN A 415 -6.59 -15.43 31.41
N ASN A 416 -5.66 -15.00 30.56
CA ASN A 416 -5.21 -13.61 30.46
C ASN A 416 -6.13 -12.79 29.54
N LEU A 417 -6.99 -11.94 30.12
CA LEU A 417 -8.08 -11.25 29.43
C LEU A 417 -7.96 -9.71 29.39
N SER A 418 -6.86 -9.15 29.93
CA SER A 418 -6.61 -7.71 29.87
C SER A 418 -5.40 -7.39 29.01
N PHE A 419 -5.56 -6.41 28.10
CA PHE A 419 -4.44 -5.80 27.39
C PHE A 419 -3.80 -4.63 28.14
N PHE A 420 -4.39 -4.19 29.26
CA PHE A 420 -3.76 -3.21 30.14
C PHE A 420 -2.74 -3.87 31.04
N LYS A 421 -1.55 -3.29 31.09
CA LYS A 421 -0.51 -3.63 32.05
C LYS A 421 -0.61 -2.78 33.30
N LYS A 422 -0.26 -3.34 34.46
CA LYS A 422 -0.24 -2.62 35.74
C LYS A 422 0.95 -1.69 35.90
N THR A 423 2.04 -1.91 35.16
CA THR A 423 3.24 -1.07 35.24
C THR A 423 4.06 -1.08 33.96
N GLY A 424 4.65 0.08 33.62
CA GLY A 424 5.60 0.23 32.52
C GLY A 424 7.07 0.08 32.93
N ARG A 425 7.34 -0.35 34.18
CA ARG A 425 8.71 -0.61 34.68
C ARG A 425 9.45 -1.66 33.84
N TYR A 426 8.74 -2.69 33.42
CA TYR A 426 9.30 -3.81 32.66
C TYR A 426 8.83 -3.71 31.20
N PRO A 427 9.74 -3.78 30.22
CA PRO A 427 9.37 -3.92 28.82
C PRO A 427 8.62 -5.23 28.57
N THR A 428 7.86 -5.29 27.47
CA THR A 428 7.31 -6.55 26.95
C THR A 428 8.45 -7.53 26.68
N ILE A 429 8.35 -8.75 27.20
CA ILE A 429 9.39 -9.76 27.04
C ILE A 429 9.08 -10.59 25.78
N PRO A 430 9.93 -10.55 24.74
CA PRO A 430 9.72 -11.34 23.53
C PRO A 430 10.08 -12.82 23.74
N THR A 431 9.19 -13.70 23.29
CA THR A 431 9.50 -15.11 23.03
C THR A 431 9.73 -15.29 21.53
N VAL A 432 10.90 -15.80 21.17
CA VAL A 432 11.36 -15.87 19.77
C VAL A 432 11.63 -17.30 19.34
N TYR A 433 11.56 -17.56 18.03
CA TYR A 433 12.02 -18.83 17.47
C TYR A 433 13.54 -18.98 17.61
N GLN A 434 14.29 -18.02 17.06
CA GLN A 434 15.75 -17.91 17.11
C GLN A 434 16.16 -16.43 16.99
N LEU A 435 17.47 -16.11 17.05
CA LEU A 435 18.01 -14.76 16.82
C LEU A 435 18.76 -14.73 15.47
N HIS A 436 18.16 -14.10 14.46
CA HIS A 436 18.61 -14.22 13.08
C HIS A 436 19.79 -13.31 12.73
N ASP A 437 19.74 -12.03 13.13
CA ASP A 437 20.71 -11.02 12.73
C ASP A 437 21.58 -10.50 13.91
N THR A 438 22.50 -9.59 13.61
CA THR A 438 23.44 -9.05 14.60
C THR A 438 22.73 -8.21 15.66
N LEU A 439 21.67 -7.47 15.30
CA LEU A 439 20.89 -6.67 16.25
C LEU A 439 20.19 -7.60 17.24
N ALA A 440 19.51 -8.64 16.75
CA ALA A 440 18.83 -9.63 17.59
C ALA A 440 19.78 -10.32 18.57
N ARG A 441 21.04 -10.58 18.18
CA ARG A 441 22.04 -11.21 19.08
C ARG A 441 22.58 -10.28 20.16
N SER A 442 22.22 -9.00 20.14
CA SER A 442 22.70 -8.00 21.12
C SER A 442 21.90 -7.93 22.42
N PHE A 443 20.81 -8.70 22.57
CA PHE A 443 20.10 -8.80 23.85
C PHE A 443 21.06 -9.17 24.98
N GLU A 444 21.00 -8.40 26.08
CA GLU A 444 21.85 -8.54 27.26
C GLU A 444 21.66 -9.90 27.95
N VAL A 445 20.42 -10.37 28.05
CA VAL A 445 20.05 -11.61 28.74
C VAL A 445 19.25 -12.50 27.78
N GLN A 446 19.89 -13.58 27.33
CA GLN A 446 19.29 -14.57 26.44
C GLN A 446 19.01 -15.85 27.22
N VAL A 447 17.75 -16.27 27.27
CA VAL A 447 17.33 -17.44 28.05
C VAL A 447 16.64 -18.44 27.13
N ASN A 448 17.21 -19.64 27.01
CA ASN A 448 16.52 -20.75 26.37
C ASN A 448 15.29 -21.13 27.20
N LYS A 449 14.16 -21.37 26.54
CA LYS A 449 12.90 -21.76 27.18
C LYS A 449 13.07 -23.03 28.01
N SER A 450 13.87 -23.99 27.55
CA SER A 450 14.22 -25.21 28.30
C SER A 450 14.93 -24.94 29.64
N ALA A 451 15.63 -23.81 29.77
CA ALA A 451 16.34 -23.40 30.97
C ALA A 451 15.54 -22.45 31.89
N TYR A 452 14.35 -21.99 31.44
CA TYR A 452 13.53 -21.00 32.15
C TYR A 452 13.26 -21.40 33.62
N ALA A 453 12.79 -22.63 33.85
CA ALA A 453 12.44 -23.11 35.19
C ALA A 453 13.66 -23.25 36.12
N ASN A 454 14.86 -23.45 35.57
CA ASN A 454 16.09 -23.53 36.35
C ASN A 454 16.64 -22.15 36.72
N ARG A 455 16.54 -21.17 35.80
CA ARG A 455 16.93 -19.77 36.08
C ARG A 455 15.99 -19.12 37.08
N TRP A 456 14.69 -19.36 36.89
CA TRP A 456 13.62 -18.75 37.67
C TRP A 456 12.66 -19.81 38.23
N PRO A 457 13.08 -20.56 39.26
CA PRO A 457 12.25 -21.59 39.88
C PRO A 457 11.00 -21.03 40.56
N THR A 458 10.98 -19.74 40.90
CA THR A 458 9.82 -19.06 41.49
C THR A 458 9.59 -17.70 40.87
N ILE A 459 8.35 -17.20 40.91
CA ILE A 459 8.00 -15.84 40.50
C ILE A 459 8.88 -14.81 41.23
N ALA A 460 9.10 -14.99 42.54
CA ALA A 460 9.91 -14.08 43.33
C ALA A 460 11.38 -14.01 42.85
N SER A 461 11.98 -15.15 42.49
CA SER A 461 13.35 -15.17 41.96
C SER A 461 13.48 -14.42 40.63
N LYS A 462 12.49 -14.58 39.73
CA LYS A 462 12.40 -13.83 38.47
C LYS A 462 12.25 -12.34 38.73
N VAL A 463 11.29 -11.95 39.57
CA VAL A 463 11.04 -10.53 39.90
C VAL A 463 12.28 -9.90 40.53
N SER A 464 13.02 -10.61 41.36
CA SER A 464 14.28 -10.12 41.95
C SER A 464 15.33 -9.76 40.88
N GLU A 465 15.51 -10.63 39.89
CA GLU A 465 16.44 -10.36 38.79
C GLU A 465 15.93 -9.24 37.87
N PHE A 466 14.64 -9.24 37.52
CA PHE A 466 14.08 -8.14 36.73
C PHE A 466 14.17 -6.81 37.47
N ASN A 467 14.04 -6.79 38.79
CA ASN A 467 14.21 -5.58 39.59
C ASN A 467 15.63 -5.01 39.52
N SER A 468 16.66 -5.86 39.38
CA SER A 468 18.04 -5.38 39.22
C SER A 468 18.32 -4.88 37.81
N LEU A 469 17.69 -5.47 36.79
CA LEU A 469 17.80 -5.04 35.39
C LEU A 469 17.00 -3.77 35.09
N PHE A 470 15.85 -3.59 35.75
CA PHE A 470 14.90 -2.52 35.51
C PHE A 470 14.64 -1.76 36.82
N PRO A 471 15.38 -0.67 37.10
CA PRO A 471 15.16 0.13 38.29
C PRO A 471 13.76 0.75 38.29
N GLN A 472 13.19 0.97 39.48
CA GLN A 472 11.91 1.62 39.62
C GLN A 472 12.02 3.11 39.25
N GLU A 473 11.21 3.57 38.30
CA GLU A 473 11.24 4.95 37.81
C GLU A 473 10.09 5.83 38.32
N TYR A 474 9.08 5.22 38.93
CA TYR A 474 7.89 5.92 39.45
C TYR A 474 7.20 5.07 40.53
N THR A 475 6.29 5.66 41.29
CA THR A 475 5.47 4.97 42.32
C THR A 475 3.98 5.16 42.06
N GLY A 476 3.13 4.32 42.66
CA GLY A 476 1.68 4.37 42.52
C GLY A 476 1.12 3.21 41.70
N ASP A 477 -0.18 3.27 41.40
CA ASP A 477 -0.94 2.25 40.67
C ASP A 477 -1.32 2.67 39.23
N ILE A 478 -0.91 3.86 38.80
CA ILE A 478 -0.97 4.27 37.39
C ILE A 478 0.02 3.45 36.55
N TYR A 479 -0.31 3.16 35.30
CA TYR A 479 0.72 2.71 34.36
C TYR A 479 1.55 3.91 33.93
N ALA A 480 2.88 3.80 34.01
CA ALA A 480 3.81 4.76 33.42
C ALA A 480 5.02 4.03 32.81
N GLY A 481 5.26 4.22 31.52
CA GLY A 481 6.42 3.70 30.80
C GLY A 481 7.24 4.82 30.17
N ARG A 482 8.50 4.96 30.55
CA ARG A 482 9.40 6.03 30.07
C ARG A 482 10.18 5.58 28.84
N HIS A 483 10.31 6.42 27.82
CA HIS A 483 11.34 6.31 26.80
C HIS A 483 12.00 7.67 26.58
N GLU A 484 13.29 7.79 26.95
CA GLU A 484 14.02 9.07 27.05
C GLU A 484 13.24 10.12 27.88
N ASN A 485 12.95 11.28 27.28
CA ASN A 485 12.18 12.36 27.89
C ASN A 485 10.65 12.19 27.70
N GLY A 486 10.20 11.09 27.11
CA GLY A 486 8.79 10.78 26.91
C GLY A 486 8.26 9.75 27.89
N TRP A 487 6.97 9.86 28.20
CA TRP A 487 6.21 8.87 28.95
C TRP A 487 4.91 8.53 28.26
N VAL A 488 4.55 7.25 28.27
CA VAL A 488 3.17 6.79 28.10
C VAL A 488 2.60 6.53 29.49
N THR A 489 1.42 7.09 29.76
CA THR A 489 0.72 6.95 31.03
C THR A 489 -0.74 6.60 30.79
N TYR A 490 -1.34 5.74 31.60
CA TYR A 490 -2.78 5.47 31.52
C TYR A 490 -3.32 4.86 32.82
N ASN A 491 -4.64 4.93 32.99
CA ASN A 491 -5.34 4.19 34.04
C ASN A 491 -5.48 2.71 33.63
N PRO A 492 -4.85 1.75 34.34
CA PRO A 492 -4.83 0.34 33.94
C PRO A 492 -6.09 -0.43 34.37
N TYR A 493 -7.04 0.21 35.04
CA TYR A 493 -8.24 -0.43 35.56
C TYR A 493 -9.39 -0.38 34.57
N LYS A 494 -10.08 -1.53 34.43
CA LYS A 494 -11.35 -1.66 33.71
C LYS A 494 -12.56 -1.29 34.57
N THR A 495 -12.35 -0.91 35.83
CA THR A 495 -13.37 -0.42 36.75
C THR A 495 -13.35 1.11 36.78
N GLY A 496 -14.37 1.74 37.37
CA GLY A 496 -14.39 3.20 37.60
C GLY A 496 -13.35 3.71 38.62
N GLN A 497 -12.37 2.88 39.00
CA GLN A 497 -11.28 3.24 39.90
C GLN A 497 -10.40 4.33 39.28
N THR A 498 -9.98 5.30 40.08
CA THR A 498 -8.95 6.27 39.71
C THR A 498 -7.57 5.67 39.97
N ALA A 499 -6.66 5.81 39.02
CA ALA A 499 -5.26 5.39 39.17
C ALA A 499 -4.37 6.63 39.36
N SER A 500 -3.40 6.56 40.27
CA SER A 500 -2.52 7.68 40.60
C SER A 500 -1.07 7.25 40.77
N GLY A 501 -0.15 8.18 40.55
CA GLY A 501 1.26 7.90 40.77
C GLY A 501 2.15 9.14 40.77
N MET A 502 3.36 8.95 41.27
CA MET A 502 4.39 9.99 41.36
C MET A 502 5.56 9.64 40.44
N ILE A 503 5.90 10.58 39.57
CA ILE A 503 6.95 10.48 38.56
C ILE A 503 8.03 11.51 38.89
N PRO A 504 9.20 11.09 39.40
CA PRO A 504 10.38 11.94 39.51
C PRO A 504 10.83 12.43 38.14
N PHE A 505 11.16 13.71 38.03
CA PHE A 505 11.66 14.27 36.78
C PHE A 505 13.10 13.85 36.51
N LYS A 506 13.42 13.56 35.24
CA LYS A 506 14.79 13.35 34.77
C LYS A 506 15.30 14.49 33.92
N TYR A 507 14.41 15.22 33.25
CA TYR A 507 14.79 16.31 32.34
C TYR A 507 14.35 17.66 32.89
N ASN A 508 13.16 17.77 33.46
CA ASN A 508 12.67 19.01 34.04
C ASN A 508 13.38 19.34 35.36
N THR A 509 13.63 20.62 35.59
CA THR A 509 14.35 21.13 36.77
C THR A 509 13.53 21.16 38.05
N CYS A 510 12.21 20.94 37.98
CA CYS A 510 11.35 20.65 39.12
C CYS A 510 11.69 19.28 39.75
N ASP A 511 11.05 18.96 40.87
CA ASP A 511 11.35 17.74 41.62
C ASP A 511 10.62 16.52 41.02
N TYR A 512 9.29 16.59 40.98
CA TYR A 512 8.45 15.49 40.50
C TYR A 512 7.05 15.97 40.11
N LEU A 513 6.33 15.06 39.45
CA LEU A 513 4.95 15.19 39.01
C LEU A 513 4.09 14.13 39.72
N GLU A 514 2.91 14.50 40.22
CA GLU A 514 1.85 13.54 40.57
C GLU A 514 0.73 13.57 39.53
N LEU A 515 0.26 12.39 39.14
CA LEU A 515 -0.85 12.17 38.21
C LEU A 515 -1.98 11.44 38.92
N SER A 516 -3.23 11.79 38.56
CA SER A 516 -4.43 11.07 38.95
C SER A 516 -5.40 11.00 37.77
N TYR A 517 -5.63 9.80 37.25
CA TYR A 517 -6.39 9.56 36.02
C TYR A 517 -7.69 8.82 36.27
N SER A 518 -8.79 9.35 35.73
CA SER A 518 -10.04 8.62 35.59
C SER A 518 -9.91 7.42 34.65
N GLN A 519 -10.90 6.53 34.68
CA GLN A 519 -10.95 5.34 33.83
C GLN A 519 -10.76 5.70 32.35
N TYR A 520 -9.94 4.89 31.65
CA TYR A 520 -9.59 5.01 30.23
C TYR A 520 -8.91 6.30 29.79
N THR A 521 -8.47 7.15 30.72
CA THR A 521 -7.56 8.25 30.38
C THR A 521 -6.19 7.69 30.01
N THR A 522 -5.73 8.03 28.82
CA THR A 522 -4.37 7.79 28.35
C THR A 522 -3.67 9.12 28.09
N GLY A 523 -2.38 9.22 28.44
CA GLY A 523 -1.58 10.42 28.32
C GLY A 523 -0.18 10.14 27.77
N VAL A 524 0.27 10.97 26.83
CA VAL A 524 1.67 11.07 26.41
C VAL A 524 2.27 12.33 27.01
N ILE A 525 3.38 12.20 27.74
CA ILE A 525 4.03 13.31 28.45
C ILE A 525 5.44 13.49 27.90
N LYS A 526 5.87 14.73 27.68
CA LYS A 526 7.27 15.06 27.33
C LYS A 526 7.85 16.04 28.34
N GLU A 527 9.00 15.68 28.88
CA GLU A 527 9.76 16.51 29.80
C GLU A 527 10.82 17.34 29.05
N TYR A 528 10.96 18.60 29.44
CA TYR A 528 12.02 19.51 29.03
C TYR A 528 12.53 20.26 30.27
N PRO A 529 13.69 20.94 30.21
CA PRO A 529 14.29 21.60 31.40
C PRO A 529 13.36 22.56 32.15
N ASP A 530 12.53 23.30 31.42
CA ASP A 530 11.71 24.41 31.91
C ASP A 530 10.22 24.31 31.52
N LEU A 531 9.81 23.20 30.90
CA LEU A 531 8.41 22.91 30.62
C LEU A 531 8.11 21.42 30.57
N VAL A 532 6.83 21.08 30.66
CA VAL A 532 6.30 19.72 30.44
C VAL A 532 5.05 19.81 29.56
N THR A 533 4.99 18.98 28.51
CA THR A 533 3.83 18.90 27.62
C THR A 533 3.07 17.61 27.82
N PHE A 534 1.75 17.65 27.65
CA PHE A 534 0.84 16.53 27.77
C PHE A 534 -0.04 16.47 26.52
N HIS A 535 -0.22 15.27 25.99
CA HIS A 535 -1.36 14.93 25.15
C HIS A 535 -2.22 13.96 25.95
N LEU A 536 -3.47 14.33 26.28
CA LEU A 536 -4.40 13.47 27.01
C LEU A 536 -5.58 13.11 26.13
N ASN A 537 -6.05 11.87 26.19
CA ASN A 537 -7.23 11.43 25.49
C ASN A 537 -7.99 10.37 26.30
N ASN A 538 -9.30 10.54 26.39
CA ASN A 538 -10.26 9.65 27.07
C ASN A 538 -11.61 9.61 26.33
N TYR A 539 -11.60 9.93 25.02
CA TYR A 539 -12.78 10.13 24.20
C TYR A 539 -13.72 8.93 24.23
N ASP A 540 -14.93 9.16 24.72
CA ASP A 540 -15.93 8.13 24.88
C ASP A 540 -17.30 8.68 24.51
N ASN A 541 -17.90 8.09 23.48
CA ASN A 541 -19.23 8.39 23.01
C ASN A 541 -20.21 7.23 23.26
N VAL A 542 -19.80 6.22 24.03
CA VAL A 542 -20.58 4.99 24.27
C VAL A 542 -20.93 4.81 25.74
N LEU A 543 -19.94 4.81 26.64
CA LEU A 543 -20.15 4.38 28.03
C LEU A 543 -20.36 5.56 28.98
N ASP A 544 -19.40 6.49 29.00
CA ASP A 544 -19.48 7.72 29.78
C ASP A 544 -19.16 8.91 28.89
N THR A 545 -20.21 9.62 28.49
CA THR A 545 -20.13 10.77 27.58
C THR A 545 -19.85 12.09 28.30
N ALA A 546 -19.79 12.10 29.63
CA ALA A 546 -19.51 13.30 30.41
C ALA A 546 -18.02 13.64 30.46
N LEU A 547 -17.69 14.88 30.87
CA LEU A 547 -16.31 15.26 31.14
C LEU A 547 -15.78 14.52 32.37
N LYS A 548 -14.70 13.76 32.19
CA LYS A 548 -14.04 12.98 33.24
C LYS A 548 -12.90 13.81 33.84
N THR A 549 -12.68 13.69 35.15
CA THR A 549 -11.74 14.54 35.89
C THR A 549 -10.40 13.83 36.07
N ASN A 550 -9.33 14.51 35.66
CA ASN A 550 -7.95 14.13 35.89
C ASN A 550 -7.23 15.25 36.66
N VAL A 551 -6.22 14.91 37.46
CA VAL A 551 -5.44 15.87 38.25
C VAL A 551 -3.96 15.70 37.97
N ILE A 552 -3.27 16.82 37.77
CA ILE A 552 -1.83 16.90 37.48
C ILE A 552 -1.22 17.87 38.50
N LYS A 553 -0.21 17.44 39.26
CA LYS A 553 0.44 18.30 40.27
C LYS A 553 1.95 18.37 40.08
N PHE A 554 2.50 19.57 40.11
CA PHE A 554 3.94 19.81 40.04
C PHE A 554 4.49 20.22 41.39
N PHE A 555 5.62 19.60 41.75
CA PHE A 555 6.35 19.85 42.98
C PHE A 555 7.77 20.33 42.66
N GLY A 556 8.30 21.22 43.50
CA GLY A 556 9.64 21.79 43.34
C GLY A 556 9.73 22.95 42.35
N CYS A 557 8.60 23.55 41.94
CA CYS A 557 8.62 24.77 41.12
C CYS A 557 9.10 25.95 41.97
N THR A 558 10.02 26.75 41.42
CA THR A 558 10.57 27.94 42.11
C THR A 558 9.65 29.16 42.05
N THR A 559 8.77 29.19 41.06
CA THR A 559 7.70 30.18 40.88
C THR A 559 6.41 29.47 40.49
N GLU A 560 5.26 30.15 40.62
CA GLU A 560 3.99 29.64 40.10
C GLU A 560 4.12 29.38 38.59
N PRO A 561 3.88 28.14 38.12
CA PRO A 561 3.90 27.81 36.70
C PRO A 561 2.82 28.54 35.89
N ASP A 562 3.17 28.89 34.65
CA ASP A 562 2.19 29.28 33.64
C ASP A 562 1.76 28.05 32.82
N TYR A 563 0.59 28.10 32.18
CA TYR A 563 0.10 26.99 31.37
C TYR A 563 -0.80 27.44 30.21
N SER A 564 -0.77 26.67 29.14
CA SER A 564 -1.66 26.82 27.99
C SER A 564 -2.22 25.47 27.56
N TRP A 565 -3.42 25.45 27.02
CA TRP A 565 -4.05 24.22 26.54
C TRP A 565 -5.02 24.51 25.39
N PHE A 566 -5.33 23.50 24.60
CA PHE A 566 -6.39 23.55 23.59
C PHE A 566 -6.96 22.15 23.33
N ASP A 567 -8.25 22.10 23.02
CA ASP A 567 -8.91 20.89 22.55
C ASP A 567 -8.48 20.56 21.11
N ARG A 568 -8.39 19.27 20.80
CA ARG A 568 -8.12 18.75 19.44
C ARG A 568 -9.38 18.09 18.89
N ALA A 569 -9.46 17.94 17.57
CA ALA A 569 -10.64 17.38 16.91
C ALA A 569 -11.96 18.08 17.34
N ASN A 570 -13.11 17.43 17.17
CA ASN A 570 -14.41 17.97 17.52
C ASN A 570 -15.07 17.11 18.60
N HIS A 571 -15.13 17.66 19.82
CA HIS A 571 -15.77 17.04 20.98
C HIS A 571 -16.30 18.11 21.95
N GLN A 572 -16.91 17.68 23.05
CA GLN A 572 -17.36 18.59 24.10
C GLN A 572 -16.15 19.38 24.66
N PRO A 573 -16.22 20.73 24.77
CA PRO A 573 -15.11 21.52 25.25
C PRO A 573 -14.61 21.09 26.63
N SER A 574 -13.29 21.01 26.78
CA SER A 574 -12.66 20.70 28.06
C SER A 574 -12.71 21.88 29.02
N ILE A 575 -12.55 21.60 30.31
CA ILE A 575 -12.43 22.60 31.37
C ILE A 575 -11.12 22.34 32.12
N VAL A 576 -10.19 23.28 32.05
CA VAL A 576 -8.91 23.21 32.77
C VAL A 576 -8.78 24.38 33.73
N THR A 577 -8.64 24.07 35.01
CA THR A 577 -8.46 25.05 36.09
C THR A 577 -7.18 24.78 36.85
N SER A 578 -6.53 25.83 37.35
CA SER A 578 -5.31 25.75 38.14
C SER A 578 -5.49 26.24 39.58
N SER A 579 -4.58 25.84 40.45
CA SER A 579 -4.38 26.43 41.77
C SER A 579 -2.91 26.32 42.18
N TRP A 580 -2.41 27.32 42.90
CA TRP A 580 -1.07 27.33 43.48
C TRP A 580 -1.16 27.51 44.99
N SER A 581 -0.76 26.49 45.74
CA SER A 581 -0.81 26.54 47.20
C SER A 581 0.30 25.68 47.79
N GLY A 582 0.98 26.21 48.81
CA GLY A 582 2.06 25.47 49.50
C GLY A 582 3.23 25.06 48.59
N GLY A 583 3.49 25.81 47.50
CA GLY A 583 4.55 25.47 46.54
C GLY A 583 4.18 24.36 45.55
N VAL A 584 2.91 23.96 45.49
CA VAL A 584 2.41 22.93 44.59
C VAL A 584 1.46 23.54 43.57
N PHE A 585 1.77 23.36 42.28
CA PHE A 585 0.88 23.75 41.19
C PHE A 585 -0.03 22.58 40.85
N THR A 586 -1.33 22.77 40.94
CA THR A 586 -2.33 21.72 40.63
C THR A 586 -3.18 22.15 39.45
N LEU A 587 -3.19 21.35 38.39
CA LEU A 587 -4.19 21.41 37.32
C LEU A 587 -5.28 20.37 37.55
N THR A 588 -6.53 20.81 37.47
CA THR A 588 -7.71 19.95 37.37
C THR A 588 -8.22 20.01 35.94
N VAL A 589 -8.15 18.88 35.23
CA VAL A 589 -8.47 18.74 33.81
C VAL A 589 -9.75 17.92 33.69
N ARG A 590 -10.83 18.53 33.23
CA ARG A 590 -12.09 17.85 32.94
C ARG A 590 -12.28 17.78 31.43
N HIS A 591 -12.19 16.57 30.86
CA HIS A 591 -12.26 16.37 29.40
C HIS A 591 -12.97 15.07 29.02
N ASN A 592 -13.50 15.05 27.80
CA ASN A 592 -13.96 13.85 27.10
C ASN A 592 -13.53 13.96 25.64
N GLY A 593 -12.25 13.70 25.39
CA GLY A 593 -11.62 13.99 24.11
C GLY A 593 -10.12 14.23 24.18
N PRO A 594 -9.47 14.31 23.02
CA PRO A 594 -8.05 14.65 22.89
C PRO A 594 -7.80 16.13 23.23
N LEU A 595 -6.88 16.42 24.14
CA LEU A 595 -6.37 17.78 24.37
C LEU A 595 -4.85 17.79 24.55
N ASP A 596 -4.25 18.93 24.21
CA ASP A 596 -2.85 19.21 24.51
C ASP A 596 -2.73 20.27 25.59
N ILE A 597 -1.80 20.06 26.53
CA ILE A 597 -1.48 20.98 27.63
C ILE A 597 0.03 21.21 27.62
N THR A 598 0.45 22.45 27.80
CA THR A 598 1.84 22.82 28.08
C THR A 598 1.88 23.54 29.42
N VAL A 599 2.76 23.09 30.31
CA VAL A 599 3.01 23.73 31.61
C VAL A 599 4.44 24.22 31.63
N TYR A 600 4.63 25.53 31.79
CA TYR A 600 5.93 26.19 31.88
C TYR A 600 6.35 26.19 33.35
N CYS A 601 7.22 25.25 33.71
CA CYS A 601 7.63 25.02 35.10
C CYS A 601 9.13 24.76 35.18
N ALA A 602 9.78 25.50 36.07
CA ALA A 602 11.20 25.36 36.38
C ALA A 602 11.43 25.27 37.89
N GLY A 603 12.36 24.40 38.27
CA GLY A 603 12.80 24.20 39.64
C GLY A 603 14.24 24.63 39.86
N SER A 604 14.92 23.98 40.79
CA SER A 604 16.31 24.31 41.17
C SER A 604 17.31 23.18 40.94
N ALA A 605 16.85 22.02 40.48
CA ALA A 605 17.71 20.86 40.28
C ALA A 605 18.67 21.06 39.10
N LEU A 606 19.94 20.72 39.31
CA LEU A 606 21.01 20.85 38.31
C LEU A 606 21.43 19.50 37.71
N ASP A 607 21.08 18.40 38.38
CA ASP A 607 21.34 17.02 38.01
C ASP A 607 20.23 16.49 37.09
N ARG A 608 20.07 17.13 35.93
CA ARG A 608 19.05 16.77 34.94
C ARG A 608 19.66 16.44 33.58
N MET A 609 19.01 15.53 32.87
CA MET A 609 19.34 15.21 31.49
C MET A 609 18.86 16.31 30.55
N THR A 610 19.63 16.58 29.50
CA THR A 610 19.30 17.61 28.50
C THR A 610 19.23 17.06 27.08
N ALA A 611 19.87 15.91 26.83
CA ALA A 611 19.89 15.27 25.51
C ALA A 611 18.77 14.24 25.38
N TYR A 612 17.99 14.36 24.32
CA TYR A 612 16.98 13.39 23.90
C TYR A 612 16.95 13.35 22.37
N THR A 613 16.43 12.26 21.81
CA THR A 613 16.42 12.07 20.36
C THR A 613 15.20 12.76 19.75
N THR A 614 15.44 13.72 18.85
CA THR A 614 14.42 14.25 17.95
C THR A 614 14.54 13.58 16.60
N THR A 615 13.43 13.08 16.07
CA THR A 615 13.42 12.47 14.74
C THR A 615 12.17 12.93 14.00
N PRO A 616 12.31 13.75 12.93
CA PRO A 616 11.16 14.19 12.17
C PRO A 616 10.57 13.01 11.37
N VAL A 617 9.25 12.96 11.31
CA VAL A 617 8.54 12.06 10.41
C VAL A 617 8.61 12.63 8.99
N VAL A 618 8.92 11.78 8.02
CA VAL A 618 9.11 12.16 6.61
C VAL A 618 7.99 11.54 5.78
N PRO A 619 7.20 12.33 5.03
CA PRO A 619 6.18 11.78 4.14
C PRO A 619 6.77 10.78 3.15
N PRO A 620 6.15 9.60 2.94
CA PRO A 620 6.61 8.68 1.91
C PRO A 620 6.39 9.29 0.52
N VAL A 621 7.17 8.83 -0.45
CA VAL A 621 7.01 9.21 -1.86
C VAL A 621 5.63 8.75 -2.34
N LYS A 622 4.98 9.55 -3.19
CA LYS A 622 3.70 9.17 -3.81
C LYS A 622 3.90 8.02 -4.82
N PRO A 623 2.90 7.15 -5.04
CA PRO A 623 2.91 6.22 -6.15
C PRO A 623 3.24 6.89 -7.49
N ALA A 624 3.86 6.12 -8.39
CA ALA A 624 3.99 6.51 -9.78
C ALA A 624 2.60 6.69 -10.42
N LEU A 625 2.55 7.45 -11.52
CA LEU A 625 1.29 7.68 -12.23
C LEU A 625 0.75 6.38 -12.79
N TYR A 626 -0.52 6.09 -12.51
CA TYR A 626 -1.24 5.03 -13.19
C TYR A 626 -1.80 5.55 -14.51
N THR A 627 -1.45 4.87 -15.59
CA THR A 627 -1.79 5.22 -16.97
C THR A 627 -2.67 4.19 -17.67
N GLY A 628 -3.00 3.09 -16.98
CA GLY A 628 -3.95 2.09 -17.47
C GLY A 628 -5.40 2.60 -17.51
N PRO A 629 -6.35 1.72 -17.86
CA PRO A 629 -7.77 2.08 -18.00
C PRO A 629 -8.35 2.70 -16.73
N ARG A 630 -9.11 3.79 -16.90
CA ARG A 630 -9.88 4.43 -15.81
C ARG A 630 -11.22 3.75 -15.69
N GLN A 631 -11.66 3.41 -14.49
CA GLN A 631 -12.94 2.72 -14.27
C GLN A 631 -13.79 3.45 -13.25
N CYS A 632 -15.10 3.53 -13.51
CA CYS A 632 -16.07 4.08 -12.57
C CYS A 632 -17.30 3.19 -12.49
N GLU A 633 -17.60 2.68 -11.29
CA GLU A 633 -18.79 1.88 -11.02
C GLU A 633 -20.07 2.73 -11.06
N ALA A 634 -21.12 2.19 -11.68
CA ALA A 634 -22.37 2.89 -11.90
C ALA A 634 -23.15 3.13 -10.60
N GLU A 635 -22.97 2.28 -9.58
CA GLU A 635 -23.58 2.50 -8.26
C GLU A 635 -23.05 3.74 -7.53
N HIS A 636 -21.97 4.35 -8.02
CA HIS A 636 -21.39 5.60 -7.54
C HIS A 636 -21.81 6.83 -8.36
N PHE A 637 -22.60 6.65 -9.42
CA PHE A 637 -23.02 7.75 -10.27
C PHE A 637 -23.98 8.69 -9.54
N GLU A 638 -23.94 9.96 -9.91
CA GLU A 638 -24.98 10.91 -9.55
C GLU A 638 -26.16 10.71 -10.52
N TYR A 639 -27.41 10.74 -10.04
CA TYR A 639 -28.56 10.35 -10.86
C TYR A 639 -29.84 11.16 -10.63
N ARG A 640 -30.75 11.14 -11.61
CA ARG A 640 -32.11 11.72 -11.53
C ARG A 640 -33.11 10.87 -12.29
N ASN A 641 -34.32 10.75 -11.75
CA ASN A 641 -35.46 10.09 -12.39
C ASN A 641 -35.15 8.66 -12.90
N ILE A 642 -34.15 7.99 -12.33
CA ILE A 642 -33.84 6.59 -12.61
C ILE A 642 -34.79 5.68 -11.85
N ALA A 643 -34.82 4.39 -12.19
CA ALA A 643 -35.62 3.42 -11.46
C ALA A 643 -35.05 3.14 -10.06
N ARG A 644 -33.76 2.78 -9.97
CA ARG A 644 -33.07 2.55 -8.68
C ARG A 644 -31.55 2.58 -8.81
N ASN A 645 -30.88 3.02 -7.75
CA ASN A 645 -29.46 2.75 -7.55
C ASN A 645 -29.30 1.55 -6.60
N VAL A 646 -28.52 0.54 -6.99
CA VAL A 646 -28.30 -0.67 -6.18
C VAL A 646 -26.84 -0.67 -5.74
N SER A 647 -26.56 -0.23 -4.50
CA SER A 647 -25.20 -0.17 -3.94
C SER A 647 -24.60 -1.53 -3.57
N ASN A 648 -25.45 -2.58 -3.47
CA ASN A 648 -25.03 -3.97 -3.30
C ASN A 648 -26.01 -4.91 -4.02
N GLY A 649 -25.53 -5.63 -5.03
CA GLY A 649 -26.29 -6.53 -5.88
C GLY A 649 -26.53 -7.93 -5.31
N ILE A 650 -25.82 -8.33 -4.25
CA ILE A 650 -25.96 -9.66 -3.66
C ILE A 650 -27.43 -9.92 -3.26
N ASN A 651 -27.93 -11.11 -3.64
CA ASN A 651 -29.30 -11.57 -3.38
C ASN A 651 -30.42 -10.68 -3.97
N ARG A 652 -30.13 -9.90 -5.03
CA ARG A 652 -31.13 -9.04 -5.72
C ARG A 652 -31.54 -9.51 -7.12
N GLY A 653 -31.15 -10.72 -7.51
CA GLY A 653 -31.58 -11.37 -8.76
C GLY A 653 -30.82 -10.94 -10.02
N VAL A 654 -29.76 -10.15 -9.87
CA VAL A 654 -28.78 -9.82 -10.92
C VAL A 654 -27.40 -10.16 -10.38
N SER A 655 -26.56 -10.77 -11.21
CA SER A 655 -25.23 -11.28 -10.87
C SER A 655 -24.21 -10.92 -11.95
N ASN A 656 -22.93 -11.25 -11.78
CA ASN A 656 -21.83 -10.98 -12.72
C ASN A 656 -21.51 -9.48 -12.98
N TYR A 657 -21.95 -8.58 -12.09
CA TYR A 657 -21.47 -7.19 -12.05
C TYR A 657 -20.04 -7.12 -11.48
N THR A 658 -19.35 -6.01 -11.70
CA THR A 658 -17.88 -5.90 -11.49
C THR A 658 -17.54 -5.42 -10.08
N GLY A 659 -18.19 -4.32 -9.65
CA GLY A 659 -18.08 -3.75 -8.32
C GLY A 659 -18.94 -4.47 -7.29
N GLN A 660 -19.60 -3.70 -6.42
CA GLN A 660 -20.56 -4.26 -5.46
C GLN A 660 -21.99 -4.16 -5.96
N GLY A 661 -22.26 -3.26 -6.90
CA GLY A 661 -23.61 -2.88 -7.28
C GLY A 661 -23.77 -2.64 -8.78
N TYR A 662 -24.88 -1.98 -9.10
CA TYR A 662 -25.22 -1.53 -10.44
C TYR A 662 -26.31 -0.46 -10.38
N LEU A 663 -26.52 0.27 -11.47
CA LEU A 663 -27.55 1.29 -11.59
C LEU A 663 -28.65 0.82 -12.56
N GLU A 664 -29.90 0.82 -12.11
CA GLU A 664 -31.05 0.57 -12.99
C GLU A 664 -31.61 1.91 -13.49
N PHE A 665 -31.34 2.21 -14.76
CA PHE A 665 -31.63 3.50 -15.37
C PHE A 665 -33.14 3.76 -15.53
N GLY A 666 -33.93 2.71 -15.76
CA GLY A 666 -35.38 2.80 -15.92
C GLY A 666 -35.82 3.27 -17.31
N THR A 667 -37.12 3.52 -17.46
CA THR A 667 -37.77 3.89 -18.74
C THR A 667 -38.17 5.36 -18.82
N HIS A 668 -37.93 6.15 -17.76
CA HIS A 668 -38.38 7.54 -17.70
C HIS A 668 -37.64 8.41 -18.73
N SER A 669 -38.37 9.19 -19.53
CA SER A 669 -37.79 10.09 -20.54
C SER A 669 -36.88 11.21 -20.00
N ALA A 670 -36.86 11.41 -18.69
CA ALA A 670 -36.05 12.38 -17.99
C ALA A 670 -34.98 11.72 -17.09
N ALA A 671 -34.76 10.41 -17.23
CA ALA A 671 -33.73 9.67 -16.52
C ALA A 671 -32.34 10.18 -16.93
N ARG A 672 -31.49 10.42 -15.94
CA ARG A 672 -30.12 10.92 -16.11
C ARG A 672 -29.21 10.22 -15.11
N ALA A 673 -28.01 9.84 -15.55
CA ALA A 673 -26.96 9.32 -14.68
C ALA A 673 -25.61 9.84 -15.17
N ARG A 674 -24.76 10.32 -14.26
CA ARG A 674 -23.47 10.90 -14.60
C ARG A 674 -22.38 10.54 -13.61
N THR A 675 -21.14 10.61 -14.07
CA THR A 675 -19.96 10.56 -13.24
C THR A 675 -18.93 11.59 -13.71
N ARG A 676 -17.98 11.91 -12.83
CA ARG A 676 -16.83 12.74 -13.15
C ARG A 676 -15.59 11.85 -13.19
N VAL A 677 -14.82 11.96 -14.26
CA VAL A 677 -13.61 11.19 -14.50
C VAL A 677 -12.45 12.14 -14.68
N ASN A 678 -11.29 11.84 -14.09
CA ASN A 678 -10.09 12.63 -14.26
C ASN A 678 -9.11 11.92 -15.19
N VAL A 679 -8.71 12.56 -16.28
CA VAL A 679 -7.70 12.01 -17.21
C VAL A 679 -6.46 12.90 -17.24
N LEU A 680 -5.29 12.28 -17.39
CA LEU A 680 -4.01 13.00 -17.33
C LEU A 680 -3.76 13.83 -18.59
N GLN A 681 -4.25 13.37 -19.73
CA GLN A 681 -4.01 13.96 -21.03
C GLN A 681 -5.32 14.12 -21.78
N ALA A 682 -5.42 15.17 -22.59
CA ALA A 682 -6.52 15.30 -23.52
C ALA A 682 -6.33 14.31 -24.69
N GLY A 683 -7.42 13.80 -25.24
CA GLY A 683 -7.35 12.87 -26.36
C GLY A 683 -8.64 12.11 -26.60
N THR A 684 -8.54 11.14 -27.51
CA THR A 684 -9.64 10.22 -27.80
C THR A 684 -9.52 9.00 -26.89
N TYR A 685 -10.61 8.71 -26.19
CA TYR A 685 -10.74 7.56 -25.31
C TYR A 685 -11.86 6.66 -25.84
N ARG A 686 -11.65 5.35 -25.78
CA ARG A 686 -12.71 4.36 -25.91
C ARG A 686 -13.44 4.30 -24.58
N LEU A 687 -14.66 4.79 -24.55
CA LEU A 687 -15.60 4.56 -23.46
C LEU A 687 -16.25 3.20 -23.67
N GLU A 688 -15.94 2.27 -22.79
CA GLU A 688 -16.57 0.96 -22.69
C GLU A 688 -17.62 1.03 -21.58
N THR A 689 -18.89 0.91 -21.95
CA THR A 689 -20.00 0.91 -20.99
C THR A 689 -20.46 -0.53 -20.81
N LYS A 690 -20.28 -1.10 -19.62
CA LYS A 690 -20.78 -2.44 -19.30
C LYS A 690 -22.24 -2.35 -18.88
N TYR A 691 -23.12 -3.09 -19.57
CA TYR A 691 -24.56 -2.94 -19.44
C TYR A 691 -25.32 -4.27 -19.60
N SER A 692 -26.57 -4.29 -19.15
CA SER A 692 -27.51 -5.38 -19.40
C SER A 692 -28.88 -4.83 -19.77
N VAL A 693 -29.52 -5.44 -20.78
CA VAL A 693 -30.83 -5.04 -21.32
C VAL A 693 -31.60 -6.29 -21.71
N ILE A 694 -32.80 -6.46 -21.18
CA ILE A 694 -33.68 -7.56 -21.57
C ILE A 694 -34.81 -7.06 -22.45
N GLY A 695 -35.25 -7.89 -23.40
CA GLY A 695 -36.32 -7.56 -24.34
C GLY A 695 -35.79 -7.11 -25.68
N ALA A 696 -35.89 -5.82 -25.98
CA ALA A 696 -35.49 -5.22 -27.25
C ALA A 696 -34.26 -4.32 -27.09
N ASP A 697 -33.56 -4.06 -28.19
CA ASP A 697 -32.45 -3.11 -28.23
C ASP A 697 -32.93 -1.70 -27.85
N ILE A 698 -32.07 -0.92 -27.19
CA ILE A 698 -32.40 0.43 -26.71
C ILE A 698 -31.44 1.45 -27.30
N ASP A 699 -31.99 2.44 -28.02
CA ASP A 699 -31.29 3.60 -28.60
C ASP A 699 -31.80 4.94 -28.02
N THR A 700 -32.67 4.88 -27.00
CA THR A 700 -33.33 6.05 -26.41
C THR A 700 -32.50 6.74 -25.32
N VAL A 701 -31.20 6.47 -25.24
CA VAL A 701 -30.27 7.05 -24.26
C VAL A 701 -29.08 7.64 -24.98
N ASP A 702 -28.94 8.96 -24.90
CA ASP A 702 -27.83 9.72 -25.47
C ASP A 702 -26.65 9.79 -24.49
N LEU A 703 -25.43 9.75 -25.03
CA LEU A 703 -24.20 9.99 -24.29
C LEU A 703 -23.79 11.47 -24.44
N TYR A 704 -23.53 12.12 -23.31
CA TYR A 704 -23.01 13.48 -23.25
C TYR A 704 -21.63 13.50 -22.57
N VAL A 705 -20.73 14.30 -23.13
CA VAL A 705 -19.40 14.55 -22.58
C VAL A 705 -19.26 16.06 -22.39
N ASN A 706 -18.95 16.49 -21.16
CA ASN A 706 -18.80 17.90 -20.80
C ASN A 706 -20.00 18.77 -21.25
N GLY A 707 -21.21 18.22 -21.13
CA GLY A 707 -22.46 18.89 -21.48
C GLY A 707 -22.83 18.86 -22.97
N SER A 708 -21.94 18.40 -23.85
CA SER A 708 -22.18 18.27 -25.29
C SER A 708 -22.56 16.83 -25.66
N LYS A 709 -23.52 16.65 -26.56
CA LYS A 709 -23.92 15.31 -27.03
C LYS A 709 -22.77 14.68 -27.82
N ALA A 710 -22.25 13.56 -27.35
CA ALA A 710 -21.17 12.82 -27.98
C ALA A 710 -21.70 11.73 -28.91
N ALA A 711 -22.74 10.99 -28.51
CA ALA A 711 -23.30 9.89 -29.30
C ALA A 711 -24.74 9.54 -28.89
N SER A 712 -25.38 8.69 -29.70
CA SER A 712 -26.62 7.95 -29.37
C SER A 712 -26.31 6.45 -29.45
N PRO A 713 -25.70 5.87 -28.41
CA PRO A 713 -25.29 4.46 -28.43
C PRO A 713 -26.50 3.51 -28.54
N LEU A 714 -26.31 2.43 -29.29
CA LEU A 714 -27.23 1.29 -29.32
C LEU A 714 -26.82 0.29 -28.25
N PHE A 715 -27.74 0.01 -27.32
CA PHE A 715 -27.60 -1.05 -26.31
C PHE A 715 -28.39 -2.27 -26.76
N THR A 716 -27.69 -3.24 -27.33
CA THR A 716 -28.25 -4.49 -27.84
C THR A 716 -28.77 -5.37 -26.69
N ARG A 717 -29.90 -6.05 -26.91
CA ARG A 717 -30.46 -6.98 -25.93
C ARG A 717 -29.43 -8.06 -25.53
N THR A 718 -29.30 -8.29 -24.22
CA THR A 718 -28.55 -9.40 -23.64
C THR A 718 -29.44 -10.64 -23.51
N ALA A 719 -28.83 -11.82 -23.34
CA ALA A 719 -29.59 -13.08 -23.29
C ALA A 719 -30.39 -13.21 -21.98
N ALA A 720 -29.80 -12.81 -20.86
CA ALA A 720 -30.44 -12.69 -19.55
C ALA A 720 -29.97 -11.44 -18.81
N LEU A 721 -30.63 -11.11 -17.70
CA LEU A 721 -30.32 -9.92 -16.90
C LEU A 721 -28.90 -9.97 -16.28
N SER A 722 -28.41 -11.16 -15.95
CA SER A 722 -27.05 -11.39 -15.45
C SER A 722 -26.00 -11.57 -16.54
N ASP A 723 -26.38 -11.44 -17.81
CA ASP A 723 -25.44 -11.39 -18.92
C ASP A 723 -25.15 -9.93 -19.25
N TRP A 724 -23.88 -9.56 -19.24
CA TRP A 724 -23.44 -8.18 -19.43
C TRP A 724 -22.78 -8.01 -20.78
N GLY A 725 -23.28 -7.08 -21.58
CA GLY A 725 -22.65 -6.62 -22.82
C GLY A 725 -21.73 -5.43 -22.56
N ILE A 726 -20.86 -5.14 -23.53
CA ILE A 726 -20.01 -3.94 -23.52
C ILE A 726 -20.35 -3.10 -24.75
N GLN A 727 -20.81 -1.87 -24.53
CA GLN A 727 -21.00 -0.88 -25.58
C GLN A 727 -19.74 -0.03 -25.68
N LYS A 728 -19.12 0.02 -26.85
CA LYS A 728 -17.88 0.78 -27.10
C LYS A 728 -18.22 2.07 -27.85
N GLN A 729 -17.74 3.21 -27.36
CA GLN A 729 -17.93 4.51 -27.99
C GLN A 729 -16.67 5.37 -27.85
N ASN A 730 -16.18 5.95 -28.95
CA ASN A 730 -15.09 6.90 -28.87
C ASN A 730 -15.60 8.25 -28.37
N VAL A 731 -14.90 8.82 -27.40
CA VAL A 731 -15.18 10.13 -26.79
C VAL A 731 -13.93 10.97 -26.71
N ILE A 732 -14.08 12.28 -26.85
CA ILE A 732 -12.97 13.23 -26.68
C ILE A 732 -13.02 13.77 -25.26
N LEU A 733 -11.93 13.58 -24.52
CA LEU A 733 -11.78 14.08 -23.15
C LEU A 733 -10.72 15.18 -23.09
N ASN A 734 -10.95 16.16 -22.24
CA ASN A 734 -9.97 17.19 -21.89
C ASN A 734 -9.01 16.65 -20.82
N ALA A 735 -7.78 17.17 -20.74
CA ALA A 735 -6.96 16.92 -19.57
C ALA A 735 -7.64 17.46 -18.30
N GLY A 736 -7.58 16.71 -17.21
CA GLY A 736 -8.28 17.01 -15.97
C GLY A 736 -9.67 16.36 -15.91
N THR A 737 -10.58 17.01 -15.18
CA THR A 737 -11.92 16.48 -14.88
C THR A 737 -12.86 16.63 -16.07
N ASN A 738 -13.53 15.54 -16.45
CA ASN A 738 -14.56 15.48 -17.46
C ASN A 738 -15.85 14.93 -16.85
N THR A 739 -17.00 15.38 -17.34
CA THR A 739 -18.30 14.81 -16.99
C THR A 739 -18.77 13.88 -18.09
N ILE A 740 -19.03 12.61 -17.75
CA ILE A 740 -19.69 11.63 -18.63
C ILE A 740 -21.12 11.47 -18.14
N GLU A 741 -22.09 11.60 -19.03
CA GLU A 741 -23.50 11.55 -18.67
C GLU A 741 -24.35 10.79 -19.69
N PHE A 742 -25.17 9.86 -19.19
CA PHE A 742 -26.23 9.19 -19.93
C PHE A 742 -27.56 9.93 -19.74
N ARG A 743 -28.22 10.29 -20.84
CA ARG A 743 -29.49 11.02 -20.85
C ARG A 743 -30.56 10.31 -21.67
N ALA A 744 -31.68 9.95 -21.06
CA ALA A 744 -32.86 9.53 -21.81
C ALA A 744 -33.30 10.65 -22.80
N ASN A 745 -33.42 10.31 -24.08
CA ASN A 745 -33.93 11.19 -25.14
C ASN A 745 -35.42 10.94 -25.42
N ALA A 746 -35.95 9.78 -25.01
CA ALA A 746 -37.35 9.38 -25.06
C ALA A 746 -37.65 8.38 -23.93
N ALA A 747 -38.91 7.97 -23.78
CA ALA A 747 -39.25 6.87 -22.88
C ALA A 747 -38.70 5.55 -23.45
N GLY A 748 -38.00 4.78 -22.63
CA GLY A 748 -37.38 3.52 -23.06
C GLY A 748 -38.38 2.38 -23.22
N ALA A 749 -38.15 1.51 -24.20
CA ALA A 749 -38.92 0.26 -24.38
C ALA A 749 -38.62 -0.78 -23.28
N GLY A 750 -37.54 -0.59 -22.52
CA GLY A 750 -37.10 -1.37 -21.38
C GLY A 750 -36.11 -0.57 -20.54
N SER A 751 -35.65 -1.13 -19.42
CA SER A 751 -34.62 -0.52 -18.57
C SER A 751 -33.22 -0.95 -19.02
N ILE A 752 -32.25 -0.04 -18.95
CA ILE A 752 -30.83 -0.37 -19.04
C ILE A 752 -30.27 -0.51 -17.62
N TYR A 753 -29.54 -1.59 -17.37
CA TYR A 753 -28.74 -1.78 -16.17
C TYR A 753 -27.31 -1.42 -16.52
N PHE A 754 -26.72 -0.46 -15.82
CA PHE A 754 -25.31 -0.08 -15.96
C PHE A 754 -24.51 -0.71 -14.81
N ASP A 755 -23.43 -1.40 -15.14
CA ASP A 755 -22.46 -1.93 -14.16
C ASP A 755 -21.36 -0.90 -13.93
N ASN A 756 -20.61 -0.55 -14.98
CA ASN A 756 -19.57 0.47 -14.93
C ASN A 756 -19.28 1.09 -16.29
N ILE A 757 -18.42 2.10 -16.27
CA ILE A 757 -17.71 2.58 -17.44
C ILE A 757 -16.20 2.38 -17.29
N VAL A 758 -15.53 2.05 -18.39
CA VAL A 758 -14.07 2.00 -18.50
C VAL A 758 -13.63 2.91 -19.64
N LEU A 759 -12.63 3.76 -19.37
CA LEU A 759 -12.02 4.64 -20.35
C LEU A 759 -10.62 4.13 -20.69
N VAL A 760 -10.47 3.65 -21.92
CA VAL A 760 -9.20 3.21 -22.48
C VAL A 760 -8.67 4.31 -23.41
N PRO A 761 -7.49 4.89 -23.15
CA PRO A 761 -6.88 5.82 -24.09
C PRO A 761 -6.67 5.15 -25.46
N MET A 762 -7.16 5.73 -26.55
CA MET A 762 -6.95 5.21 -27.90
C MET A 762 -5.88 5.96 -28.67
N ALA A 763 -5.84 7.28 -28.49
CA ALA A 763 -4.84 8.14 -29.06
C ALA A 763 -4.74 9.38 -28.18
N TYR A 764 -3.53 9.72 -27.77
CA TYR A 764 -3.26 10.99 -27.11
C TYR A 764 -3.07 12.05 -28.19
N GLY A 765 -3.56 13.26 -27.99
CA GLY A 765 -3.54 14.32 -29.02
C GLY A 765 -2.16 14.80 -29.49
N TYR A 766 -1.08 14.09 -29.14
CA TYR A 766 0.32 14.45 -29.37
C TYR A 766 1.23 13.25 -29.69
N GLY A 767 0.68 12.11 -30.10
CA GLY A 767 1.46 10.94 -30.54
C GLY A 767 1.81 10.95 -32.03
N PHE A 768 2.83 10.20 -32.43
CA PHE A 768 3.11 9.87 -33.83
C PHE A 768 3.02 8.37 -34.06
N VAL A 769 2.58 7.99 -35.25
CA VAL A 769 2.49 6.60 -35.71
C VAL A 769 3.71 6.29 -36.57
N ILE A 770 4.21 5.06 -36.47
CA ILE A 770 5.13 4.48 -37.43
C ILE A 770 4.50 3.19 -37.98
N GLN A 771 4.10 3.26 -39.24
CA GLN A 771 3.68 2.11 -40.04
C GLN A 771 4.90 1.30 -40.54
N GLU A 772 4.65 0.12 -41.07
CA GLU A 772 5.64 -0.80 -41.62
C GLU A 772 6.40 -0.29 -42.86
N ASP A 773 5.89 0.75 -43.53
CA ASP A 773 6.51 1.41 -44.69
C ASP A 773 7.03 2.83 -44.39
N GLU A 774 6.94 3.29 -43.14
CA GLU A 774 7.27 4.65 -42.73
C GLU A 774 8.69 4.80 -42.17
N THR A 775 9.17 6.06 -42.19
CA THR A 775 10.46 6.41 -41.57
C THR A 775 10.41 6.16 -40.08
N GLY A 776 11.27 5.26 -39.60
CA GLY A 776 11.28 4.82 -38.21
C GLY A 776 11.10 3.31 -38.08
N PHE A 777 10.47 2.64 -39.05
CA PHE A 777 10.46 1.19 -39.11
C PHE A 777 11.84 0.69 -39.56
N VAL A 778 12.41 -0.28 -38.83
CA VAL A 778 13.78 -0.78 -39.09
C VAL A 778 13.74 -2.18 -39.69
N SER A 779 13.08 -3.13 -39.02
CA SER A 779 13.04 -4.53 -39.46
C SER A 779 11.93 -5.33 -38.78
N VAL A 780 11.54 -6.43 -39.43
CA VAL A 780 10.73 -7.51 -38.85
C VAL A 780 11.43 -8.85 -39.10
N ASP A 781 11.49 -9.72 -38.09
CA ASP A 781 11.89 -11.12 -38.23
C ASP A 781 10.71 -11.94 -38.81
N GLY A 782 10.42 -11.73 -40.09
CA GLY A 782 9.28 -12.32 -40.78
C GLY A 782 8.99 -11.58 -42.08
N THR A 783 7.73 -11.26 -42.34
CA THR A 783 7.31 -10.56 -43.56
C THR A 783 6.42 -9.36 -43.27
N ILE A 784 6.37 -8.43 -44.23
CA ILE A 784 5.28 -7.47 -44.31
C ILE A 784 4.21 -8.09 -45.21
N ASP A 785 3.02 -8.30 -44.66
CA ASP A 785 1.89 -8.96 -45.32
C ASP A 785 0.67 -8.02 -45.38
N ASN A 786 -0.31 -8.37 -46.20
CA ASN A 786 -1.53 -7.61 -46.41
C ASN A 786 -2.75 -8.50 -46.70
N ALA A 787 -2.67 -9.78 -46.34
CA ALA A 787 -3.73 -10.77 -46.60
C ALA A 787 -5.02 -10.51 -45.81
N TYR A 788 -4.94 -9.96 -44.60
CA TYR A 788 -6.10 -9.71 -43.74
C TYR A 788 -6.55 -8.25 -43.81
N SER A 789 -7.82 -7.99 -44.13
CA SER A 789 -8.33 -6.62 -44.23
C SER A 789 -8.36 -5.88 -42.89
N GLY A 790 -8.31 -4.54 -42.93
CA GLY A 790 -8.52 -3.68 -41.76
C GLY A 790 -7.23 -3.08 -41.17
N TYR A 791 -6.06 -3.41 -41.71
CA TYR A 791 -4.80 -2.70 -41.47
C TYR A 791 -4.84 -1.27 -42.04
N THR A 792 -3.85 -0.47 -41.66
CA THR A 792 -3.58 0.87 -42.19
C THR A 792 -2.22 0.86 -42.91
N GLY A 793 -1.89 1.91 -43.68
CA GLY A 793 -0.64 1.85 -44.47
C GLY A 793 -0.69 0.83 -45.63
N GLY A 794 0.46 0.21 -45.92
CA GLY A 794 0.65 -0.73 -47.02
C GLY A 794 0.40 -2.20 -46.68
N GLY A 795 0.35 -2.54 -45.38
CA GLY A 795 0.22 -3.89 -44.86
C GLY A 795 0.32 -3.92 -43.33
N TYR A 796 0.92 -4.98 -42.79
CA TYR A 796 1.24 -5.15 -41.37
C TYR A 796 2.49 -6.04 -41.23
N ALA A 797 3.19 -5.93 -40.10
CA ALA A 797 4.29 -6.80 -39.75
C ALA A 797 3.79 -8.14 -39.20
N ASP A 798 4.21 -9.24 -39.83
CA ASP A 798 3.93 -10.62 -39.46
C ASP A 798 5.26 -11.34 -39.17
N THR A 799 5.50 -11.70 -37.91
CA THR A 799 6.75 -12.36 -37.50
C THR A 799 6.70 -13.87 -37.69
N ASP A 800 7.86 -14.49 -37.87
CA ASP A 800 7.99 -15.95 -37.74
C ASP A 800 7.50 -16.44 -36.36
N ASP A 801 6.78 -17.56 -36.34
CA ASP A 801 6.27 -18.20 -35.11
C ASP A 801 7.41 -18.88 -34.31
N ILE A 802 8.30 -18.08 -33.72
CA ILE A 802 9.41 -18.53 -32.86
C ILE A 802 9.60 -17.60 -31.65
N ILE A 803 10.16 -18.16 -30.56
CA ILE A 803 10.61 -17.34 -29.42
C ILE A 803 11.75 -16.44 -29.87
N GLY A 804 11.66 -15.15 -29.56
CA GLY A 804 12.68 -14.16 -29.87
C GLY A 804 12.52 -13.45 -31.22
N ALA A 805 11.54 -13.81 -32.04
CA ALA A 805 11.21 -13.04 -33.24
C ALA A 805 10.81 -11.62 -32.86
N SER A 806 11.29 -10.63 -33.62
CA SER A 806 11.18 -9.23 -33.24
C SER A 806 10.72 -8.30 -34.36
N ILE A 807 10.12 -7.18 -33.96
CA ILE A 807 9.94 -6.00 -34.81
C ILE A 807 10.71 -4.85 -34.17
N VAL A 808 11.46 -4.11 -34.97
CA VAL A 808 12.38 -3.05 -34.51
C VAL A 808 12.01 -1.72 -35.15
N TRP A 809 12.00 -0.67 -34.33
CA TRP A 809 11.77 0.71 -34.73
C TRP A 809 12.86 1.64 -34.17
N ASN A 810 13.13 2.73 -34.87
CA ASN A 810 13.86 3.88 -34.36
C ASN A 810 12.87 5.00 -34.06
N VAL A 811 12.80 5.39 -32.80
CA VAL A 811 11.79 6.32 -32.28
C VAL A 811 12.50 7.54 -31.71
N SER A 812 12.14 8.74 -32.19
CA SER A 812 12.65 9.99 -31.63
C SER A 812 11.76 10.45 -30.48
N LEU A 813 12.30 10.46 -29.26
CA LEU A 813 11.58 10.85 -28.05
C LEU A 813 11.97 12.27 -27.64
N ASP A 814 10.97 13.12 -27.38
CA ASP A 814 11.14 14.56 -27.13
C ASP A 814 11.58 14.91 -25.70
N SER A 815 11.42 13.99 -24.74
CA SER A 815 11.64 14.24 -23.31
C SER A 815 11.82 12.94 -22.52
N SER A 816 12.66 12.96 -21.48
CA SER A 816 12.89 11.84 -20.57
C SER A 816 11.75 11.68 -19.57
N ILE A 817 10.60 11.20 -20.05
CA ILE A 817 9.40 10.97 -19.23
C ILE A 817 8.75 9.63 -19.59
N VAL A 818 7.68 9.27 -18.89
CA VAL A 818 6.86 8.11 -19.27
C VAL A 818 6.20 8.38 -20.62
N LYS A 819 6.46 7.48 -21.57
CA LYS A 819 5.85 7.43 -22.90
C LYS A 819 4.86 6.27 -22.97
N SER A 820 3.85 6.42 -23.81
CA SER A 820 3.02 5.31 -24.24
C SER A 820 3.53 4.75 -25.56
N PHE A 821 3.64 3.44 -25.66
CA PHE A 821 3.84 2.69 -26.89
C PHE A 821 2.57 1.87 -27.13
N THR A 822 1.76 2.31 -28.07
CA THR A 822 0.52 1.63 -28.46
C THR A 822 0.78 0.81 -29.71
N PHE A 823 0.49 -0.48 -29.64
CA PHE A 823 0.57 -1.39 -30.78
C PHE A 823 -0.85 -1.69 -31.25
N ARG A 824 -1.13 -1.41 -32.52
CA ARG A 824 -2.35 -1.89 -33.16
C ARG A 824 -2.08 -3.28 -33.70
N TYR A 825 -2.86 -4.27 -33.26
CA TYR A 825 -2.55 -5.67 -33.49
C TYR A 825 -3.77 -6.53 -33.81
N ALA A 826 -3.53 -7.72 -34.38
CA ALA A 826 -4.51 -8.77 -34.57
C ALA A 826 -3.92 -10.16 -34.27
N CYS A 827 -4.68 -11.03 -33.62
CA CYS A 827 -4.33 -12.43 -33.40
C CYS A 827 -5.54 -13.31 -33.08
N THR A 828 -5.46 -14.61 -33.36
CA THR A 828 -6.55 -15.57 -33.05
C THR A 828 -6.36 -16.30 -31.71
N GLU A 829 -5.24 -16.09 -31.05
CA GLU A 829 -4.91 -16.64 -29.73
C GLU A 829 -4.04 -15.63 -28.98
N ASP A 830 -3.97 -15.74 -27.65
CA ASP A 830 -3.17 -14.83 -26.82
C ASP A 830 -1.68 -14.97 -27.16
N ARG A 831 -1.01 -13.84 -27.41
CA ARG A 831 0.43 -13.79 -27.68
C ARG A 831 1.14 -12.93 -26.63
N THR A 832 2.42 -13.19 -26.39
CA THR A 832 3.21 -12.48 -25.37
C THR A 832 4.51 -11.92 -25.94
N ALA A 833 4.88 -10.71 -25.50
CA ALA A 833 6.08 -10.05 -25.94
C ALA A 833 6.77 -9.23 -24.86
N ASP A 834 8.08 -9.05 -24.98
CA ASP A 834 8.86 -8.06 -24.24
C ASP A 834 9.00 -6.78 -25.09
N LEU A 835 8.94 -5.62 -24.44
CA LEU A 835 9.34 -4.34 -25.04
C LEU A 835 10.73 -3.97 -24.55
N ILE A 836 11.64 -3.74 -25.49
CA ILE A 836 13.03 -3.43 -25.26
C ILE A 836 13.31 -2.03 -25.82
N ILE A 837 13.94 -1.17 -25.02
CA ILE A 837 14.40 0.16 -25.46
C ILE A 837 15.90 0.26 -25.21
N ASN A 838 16.67 0.56 -26.25
CA ASN A 838 18.13 0.68 -26.22
C ASN A 838 18.82 -0.53 -25.55
N GLY A 839 18.33 -1.74 -25.83
CA GLY A 839 18.83 -3.00 -25.26
C GLY A 839 18.37 -3.31 -23.83
N CYS A 840 17.60 -2.42 -23.18
CA CYS A 840 17.01 -2.67 -21.87
C CYS A 840 15.56 -3.12 -22.01
N THR A 841 15.20 -4.28 -21.45
CA THR A 841 13.80 -4.69 -21.35
C THR A 841 13.05 -3.75 -20.40
N VAL A 842 12.17 -2.92 -20.96
CA VAL A 842 11.40 -1.90 -20.24
C VAL A 842 10.00 -2.35 -19.86
N ALA A 843 9.45 -3.35 -20.56
CA ALA A 843 8.25 -4.07 -20.16
C ALA A 843 8.40 -5.55 -20.54
N ARG A 844 7.91 -6.45 -19.68
CA ARG A 844 7.99 -7.90 -19.87
C ARG A 844 6.62 -8.54 -19.97
N ASP A 845 6.55 -9.62 -20.74
CA ASP A 845 5.38 -10.50 -20.85
C ASP A 845 4.09 -9.69 -21.11
N ILE A 846 4.18 -8.70 -22.00
CA ILE A 846 3.04 -7.92 -22.49
C ILE A 846 2.09 -8.92 -23.16
N CYS A 847 0.89 -9.05 -22.60
CA CYS A 847 -0.14 -9.91 -23.16
C CYS A 847 -0.89 -9.16 -24.28
N PHE A 848 -1.02 -9.82 -25.42
CA PHE A 848 -1.84 -9.45 -26.56
C PHE A 848 -3.01 -10.44 -26.65
N PRO A 849 -4.18 -10.12 -26.06
CA PRO A 849 -5.34 -11.00 -26.10
C PRO A 849 -5.84 -11.26 -27.52
N ALA A 850 -6.37 -12.46 -27.76
CA ALA A 850 -7.00 -12.82 -29.04
C ALA A 850 -8.05 -11.78 -29.48
N THR A 851 -7.94 -11.29 -30.71
CA THR A 851 -8.88 -10.34 -31.33
C THR A 851 -10.04 -11.03 -32.06
N GLU A 852 -10.23 -12.34 -31.81
CA GLU A 852 -11.23 -13.23 -32.43
C GLU A 852 -11.00 -13.58 -33.91
N ALA A 853 -10.36 -12.70 -34.69
CA ALA A 853 -10.01 -12.94 -36.09
C ALA A 853 -8.81 -12.09 -36.53
N TRP A 854 -8.04 -12.57 -37.51
CA TRP A 854 -6.91 -11.82 -38.07
C TRP A 854 -7.30 -10.52 -38.81
N SER A 855 -8.57 -10.37 -39.18
CA SER A 855 -9.12 -9.11 -39.73
C SER A 855 -9.72 -8.18 -38.68
N ALA A 856 -9.72 -8.58 -37.41
CA ALA A 856 -10.20 -7.79 -36.29
C ALA A 856 -8.98 -7.24 -35.54
N TRP A 857 -8.89 -5.91 -35.50
CA TRP A 857 -7.75 -5.20 -34.96
C TRP A 857 -8.12 -4.56 -33.62
N ASP A 858 -7.26 -4.70 -32.63
CA ASP A 858 -7.36 -4.01 -31.35
C ASP A 858 -6.04 -3.31 -31.01
N PHE A 859 -5.98 -2.70 -29.84
CA PHE A 859 -4.84 -1.94 -29.36
C PHE A 859 -4.36 -2.48 -28.04
N ILE A 860 -3.04 -2.59 -27.87
CA ILE A 860 -2.42 -2.71 -26.56
C ILE A 860 -1.51 -1.50 -26.35
N THR A 861 -1.58 -0.88 -25.18
CA THR A 861 -0.72 0.27 -24.83
C THR A 861 0.16 -0.07 -23.64
N VAL A 862 1.45 0.11 -23.82
CA VAL A 862 2.48 -0.09 -22.79
C VAL A 862 3.03 1.27 -22.39
N TYR A 863 3.15 1.52 -21.09
CA TYR A 863 3.70 2.77 -20.58
C TYR A 863 5.06 2.52 -19.95
N VAL A 864 6.10 3.17 -20.48
CA VAL A 864 7.47 2.98 -20.01
C VAL A 864 8.18 4.33 -19.91
N SER A 865 9.05 4.48 -18.92
CA SER A 865 9.98 5.62 -18.88
C SER A 865 10.99 5.43 -20.00
N ALA A 866 11.13 6.44 -20.85
CA ALA A 866 12.11 6.42 -21.94
C ALA A 866 12.80 7.78 -22.02
N ASP A 867 14.11 7.76 -22.24
CA ASP A 867 14.92 8.97 -22.29
C ASP A 867 14.68 9.77 -23.57
N ALA A 868 14.85 11.10 -23.50
CA ALA A 868 14.84 11.95 -24.67
C ALA A 868 15.95 11.55 -25.66
N GLY A 869 15.68 11.67 -26.95
CA GLY A 869 16.59 11.32 -28.04
C GLY A 869 16.08 10.17 -28.89
N VAL A 870 16.87 9.80 -29.89
CA VAL A 870 16.58 8.65 -30.75
C VAL A 870 16.84 7.38 -29.94
N SER A 871 15.82 6.54 -29.81
CA SER A 871 15.89 5.23 -29.16
C SER A 871 15.57 4.12 -30.14
N GLU A 872 16.32 3.02 -30.06
CA GLU A 872 15.95 1.76 -30.70
C GLU A 872 14.91 1.08 -29.82
N VAL A 873 13.76 0.75 -30.39
CA VAL A 873 12.61 0.16 -29.72
C VAL A 873 12.32 -1.17 -30.40
N SER A 874 12.28 -2.26 -29.64
CA SER A 874 12.02 -3.60 -30.16
C SER A 874 10.90 -4.28 -29.39
N LEU A 875 9.92 -4.82 -30.12
CA LEU A 875 8.94 -5.75 -29.57
C LEU A 875 9.43 -7.17 -29.88
N VAL A 876 9.55 -8.03 -28.87
CA VAL A 876 10.20 -9.34 -28.99
C VAL A 876 9.31 -10.44 -28.45
N SER A 877 9.00 -11.45 -29.25
CA SER A 877 8.16 -12.58 -28.83
C SER A 877 8.79 -13.36 -27.67
N THR A 878 8.00 -13.63 -26.64
CA THR A 878 8.39 -14.55 -25.54
C THR A 878 7.79 -15.95 -25.70
N SER A 879 7.00 -16.19 -26.75
CA SER A 879 6.30 -17.45 -26.98
C SER A 879 6.72 -18.12 -28.30
N GLY A 880 6.52 -19.44 -28.39
CA GLY A 880 6.77 -20.19 -29.62
C GLY A 880 5.75 -19.91 -30.74
N ALA A 881 4.75 -19.07 -30.48
CA ALA A 881 3.76 -18.65 -31.46
C ALA A 881 4.10 -17.28 -32.07
N GLY A 882 5.28 -16.71 -31.85
CA GLY A 882 5.65 -15.39 -32.43
C GLY A 882 4.88 -14.20 -31.83
N LEU A 883 5.03 -13.03 -32.47
CA LEU A 883 4.25 -11.82 -32.18
C LEU A 883 2.87 -11.88 -32.86
N PRO A 884 1.85 -11.15 -32.39
CA PRO A 884 0.66 -10.91 -33.18
C PRO A 884 1.01 -10.10 -34.43
N ASN A 885 0.11 -10.07 -35.42
CA ASN A 885 0.26 -9.17 -36.55
C ASN A 885 0.22 -7.74 -36.02
N ILE A 886 1.28 -6.96 -36.25
CA ILE A 886 1.36 -5.57 -35.82
C ILE A 886 1.15 -4.68 -37.03
N ASP A 887 0.05 -3.93 -37.02
CA ASP A 887 -0.23 -2.89 -38.01
C ASP A 887 0.75 -1.73 -37.83
N TYR A 888 0.73 -1.10 -36.64
CA TYR A 888 1.63 0.00 -36.33
C TYR A 888 2.00 0.09 -34.86
N ILE A 889 3.02 0.90 -34.61
CA ILE A 889 3.35 1.46 -33.30
C ILE A 889 2.99 2.96 -33.26
N GLU A 890 2.28 3.38 -32.23
CA GLU A 890 2.06 4.79 -31.89
C GLU A 890 2.83 5.13 -30.62
N VAL A 891 3.56 6.24 -30.63
CA VAL A 891 4.35 6.72 -29.49
C VAL A 891 3.87 8.09 -29.05
N ALA A 892 3.53 8.26 -27.77
CA ALA A 892 3.06 9.54 -27.23
C ALA A 892 3.61 9.88 -25.83
N GLY A 893 3.68 11.19 -25.51
CA GLY A 893 3.83 11.68 -24.14
C GLY A 893 4.76 12.87 -23.93
N GLY A 894 4.31 14.13 -24.20
CA GLY A 894 4.78 15.29 -23.40
C GLY A 894 5.01 16.68 -24.04
N GLY A 895 4.06 17.27 -24.78
CA GLY A 895 3.98 18.74 -25.00
C GLY A 895 4.11 19.20 -26.45
N GLY A 896 3.14 19.99 -26.94
CA GLY A 896 2.94 20.33 -28.34
C GLY A 896 3.82 21.43 -28.93
N GLU A 897 3.80 21.49 -30.27
CA GLU A 897 4.54 22.35 -31.21
C GLU A 897 6.07 22.28 -31.13
N ILE A 898 6.68 21.80 -32.23
CA ILE A 898 8.13 21.81 -32.46
C ILE A 898 8.64 23.24 -32.59
N ASP A 899 8.97 23.89 -31.47
CA ASP A 899 9.81 25.09 -31.52
C ASP A 899 11.18 24.69 -32.11
N PRO A 900 11.67 25.40 -33.14
CA PRO A 900 12.98 25.11 -33.70
C PRO A 900 14.05 25.22 -32.62
N MET A 901 14.90 24.20 -32.49
CA MET A 901 16.01 24.24 -31.53
C MET A 901 16.89 25.47 -31.78
N PRO A 902 17.49 26.08 -30.75
CA PRO A 902 18.48 27.12 -30.94
C PRO A 902 19.59 26.65 -31.90
N PRO A 903 19.97 27.45 -32.90
CA PRO A 903 21.02 27.08 -33.85
C PRO A 903 22.32 26.70 -33.15
N ALA A 904 22.81 25.49 -33.40
CA ALA A 904 24.06 25.00 -32.83
C ALA A 904 25.27 25.44 -33.66
N ALA A 905 26.47 25.39 -33.05
CA ALA A 905 27.74 25.68 -33.70
C ALA A 905 27.80 27.05 -34.41
N VAL A 906 27.13 28.07 -33.85
CA VAL A 906 27.22 29.45 -34.35
C VAL A 906 28.68 29.90 -34.30
N SER A 907 29.22 30.26 -35.46
CA SER A 907 30.59 30.69 -35.66
C SER A 907 30.59 32.01 -36.42
N ALA A 908 31.47 32.93 -36.04
CA ALA A 908 31.68 34.20 -36.71
C ALA A 908 33.15 34.32 -37.13
N THR A 909 33.39 34.53 -38.42
CA THR A 909 34.74 34.63 -39.00
C THR A 909 34.92 36.02 -39.61
N VAL A 910 35.95 36.76 -39.17
CA VAL A 910 36.33 38.04 -39.78
C VAL A 910 36.96 37.76 -41.14
N ILE A 911 36.38 38.32 -42.20
CA ILE A 911 36.88 38.15 -43.57
C ILE A 911 37.69 39.37 -44.01
N SER A 912 37.29 40.57 -43.58
CA SER A 912 38.01 41.83 -43.82
C SER A 912 37.67 42.87 -42.76
N ASN A 913 38.28 44.05 -42.85
CA ASN A 913 38.00 45.17 -41.93
C ASN A 913 36.55 45.67 -41.97
N SER A 914 35.75 45.28 -42.98
CA SER A 914 34.35 45.67 -43.12
C SER A 914 33.41 44.48 -43.36
N GLN A 915 33.83 43.25 -43.01
CA GLN A 915 33.00 42.06 -43.23
C GLN A 915 33.26 40.93 -42.21
N VAL A 916 32.17 40.43 -41.62
CA VAL A 916 32.14 39.20 -40.82
C VAL A 916 31.14 38.22 -41.42
N ASN A 917 31.57 36.97 -41.63
CA ASN A 917 30.68 35.89 -42.06
C ASN A 917 30.30 35.01 -40.88
N LEU A 918 29.01 34.73 -40.75
CA LEU A 918 28.44 33.79 -39.79
C LEU A 918 28.03 32.49 -40.46
N SER A 919 28.22 31.39 -39.75
CA SER A 919 27.64 30.08 -40.10
C SER A 919 27.18 29.34 -38.86
N TRP A 920 26.13 28.54 -39.00
CA TRP A 920 25.57 27.69 -37.95
C TRP A 920 25.11 26.36 -38.55
N THR A 921 24.80 25.40 -37.69
CA THR A 921 24.16 24.15 -38.13
C THR A 921 22.65 24.37 -38.24
N ALA A 922 22.01 23.78 -39.25
CA ALA A 922 20.56 23.85 -39.41
C ALA A 922 19.87 23.25 -38.17
N SER A 923 18.92 23.99 -37.60
CA SER A 923 18.03 23.51 -36.56
C SER A 923 16.91 22.67 -37.17
N ALA A 924 16.57 21.55 -36.54
CA ALA A 924 15.36 20.81 -36.88
C ALA A 924 14.13 21.71 -36.73
N ALA A 925 13.16 21.58 -37.64
CA ALA A 925 11.94 22.39 -37.70
C ALA A 925 12.09 23.90 -38.02
N ALA A 926 13.31 24.44 -38.16
CA ALA A 926 13.49 25.87 -38.48
C ALA A 926 13.22 26.15 -39.97
N THR A 927 12.22 26.98 -40.26
CA THR A 927 11.95 27.47 -41.62
C THR A 927 12.76 28.71 -41.98
N SER A 928 13.26 29.44 -40.97
CA SER A 928 14.14 30.58 -41.14
C SER A 928 14.88 30.94 -39.83
N TYR A 929 15.86 31.83 -39.92
CA TYR A 929 16.67 32.31 -38.79
C TYR A 929 16.70 33.84 -38.72
N ASN A 930 16.82 34.37 -37.51
CA ASN A 930 17.15 35.77 -37.26
C ASN A 930 18.60 35.89 -36.77
N VAL A 931 19.36 36.83 -37.32
CA VAL A 931 20.71 37.16 -36.85
C VAL A 931 20.67 38.48 -36.11
N LYS A 932 21.17 38.46 -34.87
CA LYS A 932 21.22 39.61 -33.97
C LYS A 932 22.66 39.90 -33.59
N ARG A 933 22.98 41.18 -33.38
CA ARG A 933 24.33 41.68 -33.10
C ARG A 933 24.32 42.64 -31.92
N SER A 934 25.39 42.62 -31.12
CA SER A 934 25.64 43.58 -30.03
C SER A 934 27.13 43.95 -29.99
N THR A 935 27.46 45.10 -29.43
CA THR A 935 28.84 45.45 -29.05
C THR A 935 29.18 45.05 -27.61
N VAL A 936 28.22 44.47 -26.87
CA VAL A 936 28.37 44.02 -25.48
C VAL A 936 28.12 42.51 -25.41
N SER A 937 29.05 41.77 -24.79
CA SER A 937 28.90 40.33 -24.57
C SER A 937 27.69 40.06 -23.68
N GLY A 938 26.76 39.22 -24.13
CA GLY A 938 25.52 38.93 -23.41
C GLY A 938 24.34 39.86 -23.72
N GLY A 939 24.54 40.90 -24.54
CA GLY A 939 23.48 41.79 -25.04
C GLY A 939 23.35 43.12 -24.28
N PRO A 940 22.30 43.91 -24.57
CA PRO A 940 21.18 43.63 -25.48
C PRO A 940 21.60 43.53 -26.94
N TYR A 941 20.92 42.68 -27.72
CA TYR A 941 21.20 42.47 -29.14
C TYR A 941 20.15 43.17 -30.02
N THR A 942 20.59 43.71 -31.15
CA THR A 942 19.71 44.24 -32.20
C THR A 942 19.66 43.27 -33.37
N THR A 943 18.46 42.96 -33.88
CA THR A 943 18.32 42.17 -35.10
C THR A 943 18.88 42.93 -36.30
N ILE A 944 19.77 42.28 -37.04
CA ILE A 944 20.41 42.85 -38.24
C ILE A 944 19.97 42.13 -39.53
N ALA A 945 19.36 40.95 -39.41
CA ALA A 945 18.71 40.23 -40.50
C ALA A 945 17.66 39.25 -39.97
N GLU A 946 16.59 39.07 -40.73
CA GLU A 946 15.45 38.21 -40.41
C GLU A 946 15.14 37.28 -41.58
N THR A 947 14.40 36.19 -41.30
CA THR A 947 13.89 35.26 -42.31
C THR A 947 14.99 34.63 -43.19
N ILE A 948 16.18 34.41 -42.63
CA ILE A 948 17.28 33.79 -43.37
C ILE A 948 17.00 32.30 -43.52
N THR A 949 16.91 31.79 -44.75
CA THR A 949 16.64 30.38 -45.03
C THR A 949 17.92 29.54 -45.20
N LEU A 950 19.07 30.19 -45.33
CA LEU A 950 20.38 29.56 -45.37
C LEU A 950 20.99 29.50 -43.97
N THR A 951 21.92 28.56 -43.73
CA THR A 951 22.66 28.44 -42.47
C THR A 951 23.92 29.31 -42.40
N ARG A 952 23.88 30.45 -43.09
CA ARG A 952 24.99 31.41 -43.17
C ARG A 952 24.50 32.82 -43.40
N PHE A 953 25.23 33.79 -42.88
CA PHE A 953 24.96 35.22 -43.07
C PHE A 953 26.25 36.02 -43.26
N CYS A 954 26.23 37.03 -44.13
CA CYS A 954 27.34 37.94 -44.35
C CYS A 954 27.00 39.32 -43.80
N ASP A 955 27.63 39.70 -42.69
CA ASP A 955 27.50 41.04 -42.12
C ASP A 955 28.57 41.97 -42.71
N SER A 956 28.18 42.76 -43.70
CA SER A 956 29.01 43.78 -44.36
C SER A 956 28.89 45.18 -43.74
N THR A 957 28.20 45.30 -42.60
CA THR A 957 27.92 46.59 -41.93
C THR A 957 28.83 46.85 -40.73
N VAL A 958 29.82 45.98 -40.51
CA VAL A 958 30.75 46.07 -39.37
C VAL A 958 31.76 47.21 -39.57
N ILE A 959 32.12 47.87 -38.46
CA ILE A 959 33.11 48.96 -38.45
C ILE A 959 34.50 48.40 -38.11
N PRO A 960 35.57 48.81 -38.83
CA PRO A 960 36.94 48.37 -38.53
C PRO A 960 37.34 48.61 -37.07
N GLY A 961 37.89 47.58 -36.42
CA GLY A 961 38.40 47.65 -35.04
C GLY A 961 37.33 47.54 -33.94
N GLN A 962 36.05 47.41 -34.28
CA GLN A 962 34.96 47.23 -33.30
C GLN A 962 34.67 45.75 -33.04
N ALA A 963 34.60 45.36 -31.76
CA ALA A 963 34.19 44.01 -31.36
C ALA A 963 32.65 43.87 -31.43
N TYR A 964 32.19 42.74 -31.99
CA TYR A 964 30.77 42.40 -32.11
C TYR A 964 30.51 40.98 -31.60
N TYR A 965 29.36 40.81 -30.95
CA TYR A 965 28.82 39.54 -30.46
C TYR A 965 27.54 39.24 -31.23
N TYR A 966 27.34 37.99 -31.62
CA TYR A 966 26.21 37.59 -32.43
C TYR A 966 25.38 36.50 -31.76
N VAL A 967 24.08 36.54 -32.00
CA VAL A 967 23.12 35.49 -31.64
C VAL A 967 22.32 35.15 -32.89
N VAL A 968 22.07 33.86 -33.09
CA VAL A 968 21.14 33.37 -34.10
C VAL A 968 19.98 32.70 -33.37
N SER A 969 18.75 33.02 -33.75
CA SER A 969 17.52 32.50 -33.14
C SER A 969 16.51 32.06 -34.18
#